data_AF-A0A369YJA2-F1
#
_entry.id   AF-A0A369YJA2-F1
#
_cell.length_a   1.000
_cell.length_b   1.000
_cell.length_c   1.000
_cell.angle_alpha   90.00
_cell.angle_beta   90.00
_cell.angle_gamma   90.00
#
_symmetry.space_group_name_H-M   'P 1'
#
loop_
_entity.id
_entity.type
_entity.pdbx_description
1 polymer ?
#
loop_
_entity_poly.entity_id
_entity_poly.type
_entity_poly.pdbx_seq_one_letter_code
_entity_poly.pdbx_strand_id
1 'polypeptide(L)'
;MSFQLSKTYRPERQLITENYRLDEKTAVDNLLKTLDFTQEQEKRITDNAIKLINKLRHLKQKQYGADALMQEFSLSSEEGVALMCLAEALLRIPDAETRDDLIYEKLRDGNWKSHIGNANSFFINAASYGLVFGKKISENLDEKSLANALSRSFARFSAPIMRTLIVKSMQILGKQFVTGVTMQEALTNIKPRYEKGFTFSFDMLGEAAMTQADADRYFNDYLHAIESVGKDAAGRTIYNGNSVSVKLSAIHPKYWRAKYDRVIDELYPRVKELFLLAQKYNISVNIDAEEASRLELSLDLVEKLLDEPELKGYKGIGYVVQAYSKRCPFVLDYLINLAREKDGYLMIRLVKGAYWDSEVKWAQADGLDGFPLYTRKNHTDISYIACAKKLLAAQDVIYPQFATHNVQTMCTIHELGQGKQFEFQCLHGMGESLYDNIVGKENFNRQVRVYAPVGTHATLLAYLVRRLLENGANSSFVHQLVDENIPVEQLVIPPWKLYEKSNGEPNKLVRNPLELFSDRRNSAGFDLSNEFELAKLEQALNEAPIENAQSLTVLANAENLAAHTVVNPANLKENLAEVAFLNPTEAQAVFNAANNETWAAQSATERANVLRKAADLYEENFGLLMKLAIVEAGKTLPNAIAELREAVDFLRYYANQLEYLAKDQHLGAPRGKVLCISPWNFPLAIFTGQVAASLAAGNAVIAKPAEQTSLIAYAAVKLLHQAGVPKEALQLVLGAGDLGAALVQQAFDGVVFTGSTEVAKLIEKRIAQADNDPVLIAETGGQNVLVSDSSALPEQVVADVLSSAFDSAGQRCSALRILLLQEDVADHYYKMITEAINEFSLGDPRLLSTDIGPVIDQEAKQNLENHKANMRKVARAYVELEAPTNGHFVAPAVYLLDNLNQLQREVFGPILHIVRYKKENLVNVLNEVNAKGYALTGGCHSRIRKQMDLVEKHLHCGNFYINRNIVGAVVGVQPFGGHGLSGTGPKAGGEFYLQRLTKTDRYYSQFGDENSLGNAQPILDSITGERNSLAYLPSEVAILNGDLAASEKAANKLLAKGFTILVEPSHPLAKSGKAGVRVDTKLGHCQKGIYLAELSKERRQWLAENSSAIFKCYDWQTTQDILPLYDEFSRSYNTTAAGGNTSLMSSEEH
;
A
#
# COMPACT_ATOMS: atom_id res chain seq x y z
N MET A 1 16.10 -26.54 15.22
CA MET A 1 15.35 -25.58 14.39
C MET A 1 15.86 -24.21 14.80
N SER A 2 16.60 -23.49 13.96
CA SER A 2 17.09 -22.16 14.35
C SER A 2 16.83 -21.14 13.24
N PHE A 3 16.18 -20.04 13.61
CA PHE A 3 16.09 -18.82 12.84
C PHE A 3 17.41 -18.07 12.95
N GLN A 4 17.83 -17.45 11.84
CA GLN A 4 18.98 -16.55 11.79
C GLN A 4 18.56 -15.37 10.90
N LEU A 5 18.22 -14.25 11.55
CA LEU A 5 17.60 -13.09 10.93
C LEU A 5 18.49 -11.85 11.04
N SER A 6 19.12 -11.69 12.21
CA SER A 6 19.85 -10.49 12.57
C SER A 6 21.32 -10.55 12.19
N LYS A 7 21.92 -9.37 12.03
CA LYS A 7 23.37 -9.17 11.90
C LYS A 7 23.85 -8.32 13.06
N THR A 8 25.06 -8.62 13.53
CA THR A 8 25.70 -7.82 14.59
C THR A 8 26.62 -6.78 13.96
N TYR A 9 26.29 -5.50 14.14
CA TYR A 9 27.16 -4.41 13.73
C TYR A 9 28.09 -3.93 14.86
N ARG A 10 29.14 -3.18 14.48
CA ARG A 10 30.04 -2.47 15.41
C ARG A 10 29.31 -1.40 16.24
N PRO A 11 29.83 -0.99 17.42
CA PRO A 11 29.12 -0.09 18.34
C PRO A 11 28.61 1.22 17.71
N GLU A 12 29.36 1.83 16.79
CA GLU A 12 28.97 3.08 16.13
C GLU A 12 27.77 2.88 15.19
N ARG A 13 27.67 1.71 14.57
CA ARG A 13 26.51 1.32 13.74
C ARG A 13 25.30 0.97 14.61
N GLN A 14 25.52 0.36 15.77
CA GLN A 14 24.46 0.09 16.75
C GLN A 14 23.78 1.38 17.22
N LEU A 15 24.52 2.48 17.38
CA LEU A 15 23.93 3.79 17.70
C LEU A 15 22.99 4.30 16.59
N ILE A 16 23.27 4.00 15.32
CA ILE A 16 22.38 4.36 14.21
C ILE A 16 21.08 3.55 14.32
N THR A 17 21.17 2.25 14.54
CA THR A 17 20.02 1.35 14.69
C THR A 17 19.18 1.69 15.93
N GLU A 18 19.82 2.03 17.05
CA GLU A 18 19.15 2.44 18.30
C GLU A 18 18.32 3.71 18.10
N ASN A 19 18.81 4.64 17.29
CA ASN A 19 18.17 5.93 17.05
C ASN A 19 17.29 5.95 15.79
N TYR A 20 16.89 4.77 15.28
CA TYR A 20 16.05 4.64 14.09
C TYR A 20 14.75 5.43 14.23
N ARG A 21 14.07 5.29 15.38
CA ARG A 21 12.79 5.97 15.69
C ARG A 21 12.85 6.69 17.03
N LEU A 22 13.99 7.33 17.32
CA LEU A 22 14.16 8.15 18.53
C LEU A 22 12.94 9.08 18.74
N ASP A 23 12.53 9.28 19.99
CA ASP A 23 11.47 10.24 20.32
C ASP A 23 11.76 11.60 19.66
N GLU A 24 10.78 12.16 18.96
CA GLU A 24 11.01 13.31 18.08
C GLU A 24 11.46 14.53 18.86
N LYS A 25 10.82 14.80 20.00
CA LYS A 25 11.16 15.92 20.87
C LYS A 25 12.59 15.76 21.39
N THR A 26 12.92 14.60 21.93
CA THR A 26 14.27 14.28 22.40
C THR A 26 15.31 14.48 21.30
N ALA A 27 15.02 14.02 20.08
CA ALA A 27 15.91 14.16 18.92
C ALA A 27 16.17 15.64 18.58
N VAL A 28 15.13 16.46 18.49
CA VAL A 28 15.28 17.88 18.13
C VAL A 28 15.89 18.71 19.27
N ASP A 29 15.55 18.43 20.53
CA ASP A 29 16.12 19.09 21.71
C ASP A 29 17.64 18.89 21.76
N ASN A 30 18.10 17.67 21.47
CA ASN A 30 19.53 17.33 21.43
C ASN A 30 20.26 18.08 20.32
N LEU A 31 19.65 18.18 19.13
CA LEU A 31 20.23 18.93 18.01
C LEU A 31 20.25 20.43 18.28
N LEU A 32 19.19 20.99 18.85
CA LEU A 32 19.07 22.41 19.15
C LEU A 32 20.16 22.88 20.13
N LYS A 33 20.51 22.05 21.13
CA LYS A 33 21.61 22.33 22.07
C LYS A 33 22.97 22.51 21.37
N THR A 34 23.14 21.99 20.15
CA THR A 34 24.38 22.14 19.38
C THR A 34 24.45 23.45 18.58
N LEU A 35 23.34 24.20 18.50
CA LEU A 35 23.21 25.46 17.77
C LEU A 35 23.40 26.65 18.71
N ASP A 36 24.58 27.27 18.66
CA ASP A 36 25.08 28.30 19.59
C ASP A 36 25.35 29.63 18.86
N PHE A 37 24.34 30.17 18.18
CA PHE A 37 24.49 31.42 17.43
C PHE A 37 24.54 32.64 18.35
N THR A 38 25.49 33.55 18.13
CA THR A 38 25.48 34.88 18.78
C THR A 38 24.43 35.78 18.14
N GLN A 39 23.95 36.80 18.87
CA GLN A 39 22.98 37.77 18.32
C GLN A 39 23.49 38.45 17.04
N GLU A 40 24.79 38.70 16.95
CA GLU A 40 25.41 39.27 15.74
C GLU A 40 25.40 38.29 14.56
N GLN A 41 25.63 37.00 14.81
CA GLN A 41 25.52 35.97 13.77
C GLN A 41 24.08 35.85 13.27
N GLU A 42 23.10 35.76 14.19
CA GLU A 42 21.68 35.71 13.84
C GLU A 42 21.26 36.93 13.00
N LYS A 43 21.71 38.12 13.40
CA LYS A 43 21.46 39.35 12.65
C LYS A 43 22.07 39.30 11.25
N ARG A 44 23.34 38.90 11.11
CA ARG A 44 24.00 38.79 9.79
C ARG A 44 23.30 37.78 8.88
N ILE A 45 22.89 36.63 9.42
CA ILE A 45 22.15 35.61 8.68
C ILE A 45 20.84 36.21 8.16
N THR A 46 20.09 36.87 9.04
CA THR A 46 18.79 37.46 8.73
C THR A 46 18.91 38.58 7.70
N ASP A 47 19.85 39.52 7.89
CA ASP A 47 20.09 40.65 6.98
C ASP A 47 20.51 40.15 5.58
N ASN A 48 21.38 39.13 5.51
CA ASN A 48 21.79 38.52 4.25
C ASN A 48 20.62 37.80 3.56
N ALA A 49 19.80 37.08 4.31
CA ALA A 49 18.64 36.38 3.77
C ALA A 49 17.60 37.37 3.21
N ILE A 50 17.26 38.42 3.96
CA ILE A 50 16.35 39.49 3.52
C ILE A 50 16.90 40.16 2.25
N LYS A 51 18.18 40.53 2.25
CA LYS A 51 18.83 41.16 1.09
C LYS A 51 18.76 40.26 -0.15
N LEU A 52 19.02 38.97 0.01
CA LEU A 52 18.98 38.02 -1.10
C LEU A 52 17.55 37.80 -1.61
N ILE A 53 16.56 37.62 -0.73
CA ILE A 53 15.16 37.47 -1.12
C ILE A 53 14.67 38.71 -1.87
N ASN A 54 14.95 39.91 -1.36
CA ASN A 54 14.59 41.16 -2.03
C ASN A 54 15.25 41.29 -3.41
N LYS A 55 16.53 40.91 -3.54
CA LYS A 55 17.23 40.87 -4.83
C LYS A 55 16.53 39.91 -5.79
N LEU A 56 16.14 38.72 -5.33
CA LEU A 56 15.45 37.71 -6.14
C LEU A 56 14.06 38.15 -6.58
N ARG A 57 13.25 38.71 -5.67
CA ARG A 57 11.91 39.26 -5.99
C ARG A 57 12.01 40.38 -7.03
N HIS A 58 12.96 41.30 -6.88
CA HIS A 58 13.16 42.39 -7.84
C HIS A 58 13.68 41.91 -9.21
N LEU A 59 14.55 40.89 -9.26
CA LEU A 59 15.01 40.31 -10.53
C LEU A 59 13.86 39.62 -11.28
N LYS A 60 12.97 38.92 -10.58
CA LYS A 60 11.80 38.26 -11.17
C LYS A 60 10.78 39.24 -11.75
N GLN A 61 10.59 40.42 -11.14
CA GLN A 61 9.73 41.49 -11.69
C GLN A 61 10.14 41.98 -13.10
N LYS A 62 11.37 41.69 -13.55
CA LYS A 62 11.89 42.10 -14.86
C LYS A 62 11.91 41.00 -15.94
N GLN A 63 11.57 39.75 -15.61
CA GLN A 63 11.55 38.62 -16.55
C GLN A 63 10.11 38.12 -16.75
N TYR A 64 9.37 38.72 -17.68
CA TYR A 64 8.10 38.17 -18.18
C TYR A 64 8.40 37.07 -19.22
N GLY A 65 8.33 35.80 -18.80
CA GLY A 65 8.60 34.61 -19.60
C GLY A 65 7.99 33.35 -18.98
N ALA A 66 8.61 32.17 -19.15
CA ALA A 66 8.11 30.89 -18.61
C ALA A 66 7.85 30.89 -17.08
N ASP A 67 8.53 31.76 -16.32
CA ASP A 67 8.23 32.01 -14.90
C ASP A 67 6.79 32.50 -14.67
N ALA A 68 6.20 33.25 -15.60
CA ALA A 68 4.80 33.66 -15.56
C ALA A 68 3.86 32.45 -15.70
N LEU A 69 4.23 31.42 -16.47
CA LEU A 69 3.45 30.18 -16.56
C LEU A 69 3.41 29.43 -15.21
N MET A 70 4.52 29.43 -14.46
CA MET A 70 4.59 28.83 -13.11
C MET A 70 3.90 29.67 -12.03
N GLN A 71 3.77 30.99 -12.24
CA GLN A 71 3.07 31.92 -11.34
C GLN A 71 1.56 31.91 -11.61
N GLU A 72 1.16 31.83 -12.88
CA GLU A 72 -0.23 31.87 -13.35
C GLU A 72 -0.95 30.52 -13.17
N PHE A 73 -0.22 29.42 -13.36
CA PHE A 73 -0.57 28.10 -12.82
C PHE A 73 0.36 27.87 -11.65
N SER A 74 0.02 28.34 -10.45
CA SER A 74 0.78 27.97 -9.24
C SER A 74 0.93 26.45 -9.24
N LEU A 75 2.12 25.93 -9.59
CA LEU A 75 2.34 24.49 -9.83
C LEU A 75 2.26 23.65 -8.54
N SER A 76 2.04 24.33 -7.41
CA SER A 76 1.69 23.85 -6.08
C SER A 76 0.19 23.64 -5.87
N SER A 77 -0.66 24.24 -6.70
CA SER A 77 -2.11 24.09 -6.59
C SER A 77 -2.55 22.73 -7.12
N GLU A 78 -3.71 22.25 -6.67
CA GLU A 78 -4.28 20.98 -7.16
C GLU A 78 -4.41 20.98 -8.69
N GLU A 79 -4.69 22.14 -9.30
CA GLU A 79 -4.78 22.30 -10.75
C GLU A 79 -3.43 22.22 -11.46
N GLY A 80 -2.37 22.80 -10.89
CA GLY A 80 -1.01 22.73 -11.42
C GLY A 80 -0.45 21.31 -11.41
N VAL A 81 -0.64 20.60 -10.28
CA VAL A 81 -0.31 19.17 -10.16
C VAL A 81 -1.15 18.34 -11.14
N ALA A 82 -2.46 18.61 -11.26
CA ALA A 82 -3.33 17.90 -12.20
C ALA A 82 -2.92 18.10 -13.67
N LEU A 83 -2.50 19.30 -14.07
CA LEU A 83 -2.03 19.60 -15.43
C LEU A 83 -0.72 18.86 -15.76
N MET A 84 0.18 18.76 -14.78
CA MET A 84 1.44 18.03 -14.95
C MET A 84 1.24 16.51 -14.94
N CYS A 85 0.37 15.99 -14.07
CA CYS A 85 -0.06 14.59 -14.10
C CYS A 85 -0.76 14.25 -15.43
N LEU A 86 -1.59 15.17 -15.96
CA LEU A 86 -2.19 15.02 -17.28
C LEU A 86 -1.10 14.92 -18.36
N ALA A 87 -0.15 15.84 -18.36
CA ALA A 87 0.96 15.86 -19.30
C ALA A 87 1.83 14.60 -19.27
N GLU A 88 2.19 14.14 -18.07
CA GLU A 88 2.97 12.91 -17.88
C GLU A 88 2.26 11.69 -18.46
N ALA A 89 1.00 11.51 -18.09
CA ALA A 89 0.23 10.38 -18.55
C ALA A 89 -0.03 10.45 -20.06
N LEU A 90 -0.23 11.63 -20.66
CA LEU A 90 -0.43 11.77 -22.11
C LEU A 90 0.78 11.37 -22.97
N LEU A 91 1.99 11.46 -22.42
CA LEU A 91 3.20 11.06 -23.14
C LEU A 91 3.51 9.57 -23.00
N ARG A 92 2.93 8.90 -21.99
CA ARG A 92 3.15 7.48 -21.69
C ARG A 92 2.05 6.58 -22.21
N ILE A 93 0.81 7.07 -22.26
CA ILE A 93 -0.31 6.32 -22.82
C ILE A 93 -0.08 6.14 -24.33
N PRO A 94 0.12 4.91 -24.82
CA PRO A 94 0.43 4.65 -26.22
C PRO A 94 -0.77 4.92 -27.14
N ASP A 95 -2.00 4.60 -26.70
CA ASP A 95 -3.19 4.70 -27.53
C ASP A 95 -3.82 6.11 -27.52
N ALA A 96 -4.52 6.44 -28.61
CA ALA A 96 -5.09 7.76 -28.80
C ALA A 96 -6.34 8.01 -27.96
N GLU A 97 -7.14 6.97 -27.72
CA GLU A 97 -8.45 7.09 -27.09
C GLU A 97 -8.34 7.34 -25.58
N THR A 98 -7.45 6.59 -24.92
CA THR A 98 -7.18 6.73 -23.47
C THR A 98 -6.53 8.07 -23.15
N ARG A 99 -5.71 8.61 -24.06
CA ARG A 99 -5.22 9.99 -23.97
C ARG A 99 -6.36 11.02 -24.02
N ASP A 100 -7.31 10.83 -24.93
CA ASP A 100 -8.44 11.77 -25.04
C ASP A 100 -9.37 11.71 -23.83
N ASP A 101 -9.65 10.51 -23.30
CA ASP A 101 -10.43 10.34 -22.07
C ASP A 101 -9.76 11.08 -20.90
N LEU A 102 -8.44 10.93 -20.74
CA LEU A 102 -7.70 11.62 -19.69
C LEU A 102 -7.73 13.14 -19.86
N ILE A 103 -7.54 13.66 -21.09
CA ILE A 103 -7.67 15.09 -21.40
C ILE A 103 -9.06 15.58 -21.01
N TYR A 104 -10.10 14.88 -21.45
CA TYR A 104 -11.48 15.28 -21.21
C TYR A 104 -11.82 15.31 -19.72
N GLU A 105 -11.39 14.29 -18.96
CA GLU A 105 -11.62 14.21 -17.51
C GLU A 105 -10.91 15.36 -16.77
N LYS A 106 -9.60 15.53 -16.98
CA LYS A 106 -8.83 16.58 -16.28
C LYS A 106 -9.26 17.99 -16.66
N LEU A 107 -9.68 18.21 -17.91
CA LEU A 107 -10.25 19.49 -18.34
C LEU A 107 -11.66 19.76 -17.77
N ARG A 108 -12.41 18.73 -17.38
CA ARG A 108 -13.75 18.88 -16.81
C ARG A 108 -13.73 19.02 -15.28
N ASP A 109 -12.80 18.36 -14.61
CA ASP A 109 -12.68 18.38 -13.14
C ASP A 109 -12.07 19.70 -12.60
N GLY A 110 -11.33 20.45 -13.42
CA GLY A 110 -10.77 21.73 -13.02
C GLY A 110 -11.80 22.86 -13.00
N ASN A 111 -11.73 23.74 -11.98
CA ASN A 111 -12.52 24.97 -11.92
C ASN A 111 -11.93 26.06 -12.85
N TRP A 112 -11.70 25.74 -14.12
CA TRP A 112 -11.02 26.63 -15.09
C TRP A 112 -11.71 27.99 -15.27
N LYS A 113 -12.97 28.12 -14.86
CA LYS A 113 -13.73 29.38 -14.87
C LYS A 113 -13.11 30.48 -13.99
N SER A 114 -12.42 30.14 -12.90
CA SER A 114 -11.75 31.14 -12.04
C SER A 114 -10.57 31.84 -12.75
N HIS A 115 -9.95 31.18 -13.73
CA HIS A 115 -8.79 31.69 -14.48
C HIS A 115 -9.16 32.38 -15.82
N ILE A 116 -10.45 32.38 -16.19
CA ILE A 116 -10.94 32.97 -17.45
C ILE A 116 -11.23 34.49 -17.30
N GLY A 117 -11.21 35.04 -16.07
CA GLY A 117 -11.58 36.44 -15.77
C GLY A 117 -10.44 37.42 -15.44
N ASN A 118 -9.19 36.96 -15.32
CA ASN A 118 -8.04 37.85 -15.05
C ASN A 118 -7.39 38.27 -16.38
N ALA A 119 -7.18 39.58 -16.56
CA ALA A 119 -6.79 40.24 -17.81
C ALA A 119 -5.42 39.81 -18.41
N ASN A 120 -4.72 38.84 -17.81
CA ASN A 120 -3.43 38.32 -18.27
C ASN A 120 -3.42 36.81 -18.55
N SER A 121 -4.59 36.19 -18.78
CA SER A 121 -4.72 34.73 -18.92
C SER A 121 -4.17 34.15 -20.24
N PHE A 122 -3.41 33.04 -20.16
CA PHE A 122 -2.89 32.19 -21.24
C PHE A 122 -3.91 31.94 -22.38
N PHE A 123 -5.20 31.87 -22.06
CA PHE A 123 -6.25 31.56 -23.02
C PHE A 123 -6.69 32.73 -23.89
N ILE A 124 -6.36 33.97 -23.52
CA ILE A 124 -6.49 35.13 -24.40
C ILE A 124 -5.31 35.17 -25.39
N ASN A 125 -4.14 34.63 -25.00
CA ASN A 125 -3.00 34.43 -25.91
C ASN A 125 -3.13 33.18 -26.81
N ALA A 126 -4.11 32.30 -26.59
CA ALA A 126 -4.49 31.28 -27.58
C ALA A 126 -5.02 31.92 -28.88
N ALA A 127 -5.61 33.13 -28.81
CA ALA A 127 -5.95 33.92 -29.99
C ALA A 127 -4.70 34.33 -30.79
N SER A 128 -3.56 34.53 -30.11
CA SER A 128 -2.25 34.81 -30.70
C SER A 128 -1.67 33.60 -31.45
N TYR A 129 -1.97 32.36 -31.03
CA TYR A 129 -1.61 31.15 -31.77
C TYR A 129 -2.52 30.90 -32.98
N GLY A 130 -3.79 31.29 -32.91
CA GLY A 130 -4.69 31.36 -34.07
C GLY A 130 -4.22 32.37 -35.13
N LEU A 131 -3.61 33.48 -34.71
CA LEU A 131 -2.98 34.48 -35.58
C LEU A 131 -1.74 33.96 -36.33
N VAL A 132 -1.04 32.95 -35.79
CA VAL A 132 0.09 32.29 -36.48
C VAL A 132 -0.40 31.39 -37.64
N PHE A 133 -1.65 30.91 -37.61
CA PHE A 133 -2.22 30.05 -38.65
C PHE A 133 -3.28 30.74 -39.55
N GLY A 134 -3.84 31.88 -39.15
CA GLY A 134 -4.91 32.57 -39.87
C GLY A 134 -4.56 34.01 -40.27
N LYS A 135 -3.89 34.18 -41.42
CA LYS A 135 -3.68 35.50 -42.05
C LYS A 135 -5.00 36.02 -42.65
N LYS A 136 -5.87 36.57 -41.81
CA LYS A 136 -6.96 37.55 -42.08
C LYS A 136 -8.05 37.35 -41.04
N ILE A 137 -8.23 38.32 -40.14
CA ILE A 137 -9.52 38.92 -39.79
C ILE A 137 -9.24 40.18 -38.96
N SER A 138 -10.00 41.22 -39.27
CA SER A 138 -9.82 42.63 -38.95
C SER A 138 -10.26 43.01 -37.53
N GLU A 139 -9.79 44.20 -37.16
CA GLU A 139 -10.02 45.03 -35.97
C GLU A 139 -11.49 45.15 -35.50
N ASN A 140 -11.63 45.35 -34.19
CA ASN A 140 -12.82 45.58 -33.36
C ASN A 140 -13.59 44.34 -32.91
N LEU A 141 -13.09 43.70 -31.84
CA LEU A 141 -13.89 42.79 -31.02
C LEU A 141 -13.82 43.21 -29.54
N ASP A 142 -14.98 43.45 -28.95
CA ASP A 142 -15.22 43.71 -27.53
C ASP A 142 -14.81 42.50 -26.67
N GLU A 143 -14.08 42.74 -25.57
CA GLU A 143 -13.56 41.72 -24.64
C GLU A 143 -14.66 40.78 -24.11
N LYS A 144 -15.88 41.30 -23.90
CA LYS A 144 -17.02 40.47 -23.46
C LYS A 144 -17.56 39.54 -24.54
N SER A 145 -17.46 39.94 -25.81
CA SER A 145 -17.81 39.10 -26.96
C SER A 145 -16.76 38.01 -27.16
N LEU A 146 -15.47 38.35 -27.02
CA LEU A 146 -14.35 37.42 -27.12
C LEU A 146 -14.38 36.38 -26.00
N ALA A 147 -14.61 36.77 -24.75
CA ALA A 147 -14.69 35.85 -23.61
C ALA A 147 -15.89 34.89 -23.70
N ASN A 148 -17.04 35.36 -24.20
CA ASN A 148 -18.22 34.53 -24.44
C ASN A 148 -18.09 33.65 -25.70
N ALA A 149 -17.30 34.07 -26.69
CA ALA A 149 -16.93 33.26 -27.85
C ALA A 149 -15.88 32.21 -27.48
N LEU A 150 -14.89 32.55 -26.65
CA LEU A 150 -13.87 31.65 -26.10
C LEU A 150 -14.50 30.59 -25.18
N SER A 151 -15.39 30.98 -24.28
CA SER A 151 -16.15 30.02 -23.44
C SER A 151 -17.02 29.06 -24.28
N ARG A 152 -17.52 29.50 -25.44
CA ARG A 152 -18.20 28.65 -26.44
C ARG A 152 -17.26 27.88 -27.37
N SER A 153 -16.00 28.32 -27.50
CA SER A 153 -14.96 27.72 -28.36
C SER A 153 -14.12 26.68 -27.62
N PHE A 154 -14.01 26.77 -26.29
CA PHE A 154 -13.45 25.74 -25.42
C PHE A 154 -14.23 24.43 -25.48
N ALA A 155 -15.55 24.52 -25.66
CA ALA A 155 -16.40 23.36 -25.97
C ALA A 155 -16.21 22.82 -27.39
N ARG A 156 -15.39 23.48 -28.23
CA ARG A 156 -15.26 23.25 -29.68
C ARG A 156 -13.86 22.89 -30.17
N PHE A 157 -12.81 23.01 -29.34
CA PHE A 157 -11.52 22.40 -29.65
C PHE A 157 -11.67 20.89 -29.48
N SER A 158 -11.60 20.13 -30.57
CA SER A 158 -11.61 18.67 -30.50
C SER A 158 -10.39 18.21 -29.69
N ALA A 159 -10.55 17.17 -28.85
CA ALA A 159 -9.47 16.60 -28.03
C ALA A 159 -8.12 16.42 -28.78
N PRO A 160 -8.09 16.08 -30.09
CA PRO A 160 -6.85 16.02 -30.87
C PRO A 160 -6.03 17.32 -30.95
N ILE A 161 -6.68 18.50 -31.00
CA ILE A 161 -5.99 19.79 -31.06
C ILE A 161 -5.40 20.13 -29.69
N MET A 162 -6.17 19.93 -28.62
CA MET A 162 -5.70 20.10 -27.24
C MET A 162 -4.55 19.15 -26.93
N ARG A 163 -4.64 17.89 -27.38
CA ARG A 163 -3.56 16.90 -27.26
C ARG A 163 -2.27 17.41 -27.92
N THR A 164 -2.36 17.88 -29.16
CA THR A 164 -1.19 18.38 -29.90
C THR A 164 -0.57 19.60 -29.22
N LEU A 165 -1.41 20.50 -28.69
CA LEU A 165 -0.97 21.68 -27.95
C LEU A 165 -0.25 21.27 -26.64
N ILE A 166 -0.86 20.41 -25.83
CA ILE A 166 -0.30 19.95 -24.54
C ILE A 166 1.01 19.20 -24.77
N VAL A 167 1.06 18.27 -25.74
CA VAL A 167 2.28 17.51 -26.06
C VAL A 167 3.42 18.44 -26.50
N LYS A 168 3.14 19.44 -27.37
CA LYS A 168 4.17 20.40 -27.78
C LYS A 168 4.61 21.32 -26.64
N SER A 169 3.68 21.81 -25.82
CA SER A 169 4.00 22.59 -24.62
C SER A 169 4.86 21.77 -23.64
N MET A 170 4.61 20.47 -23.53
CA MET A 170 5.41 19.56 -22.71
C MET A 170 6.78 19.27 -23.26
N GLN A 171 6.96 19.16 -24.57
CA GLN A 171 8.31 19.08 -25.15
C GLN A 171 9.11 20.36 -24.90
N ILE A 172 8.44 21.51 -24.82
CA ILE A 172 9.06 22.79 -24.48
C ILE A 172 9.40 22.84 -22.98
N LEU A 173 8.49 22.42 -22.10
CA LEU A 173 8.71 22.39 -20.64
C LEU A 173 9.70 21.30 -20.22
N GLY A 174 9.74 20.15 -20.90
CA GLY A 174 10.71 19.08 -20.69
C GLY A 174 12.15 19.57 -20.81
N LYS A 175 12.43 20.50 -21.73
CA LYS A 175 13.75 21.16 -21.86
C LYS A 175 14.16 22.00 -20.65
N GLN A 176 13.24 22.34 -19.76
CA GLN A 176 13.56 23.04 -18.51
C GLN A 176 13.85 22.08 -17.34
N PHE A 177 13.37 20.83 -17.41
CA PHE A 177 13.51 19.85 -16.32
C PHE A 177 14.56 18.77 -16.59
N VAL A 178 14.87 18.46 -17.85
CA VAL A 178 16.09 17.71 -18.22
C VAL A 178 17.11 18.65 -18.83
N THR A 179 18.37 18.43 -18.45
CA THR A 179 19.50 19.13 -19.04
C THR A 179 19.78 18.61 -20.47
N GLY A 180 19.40 17.38 -20.78
CA GLY A 180 19.44 16.80 -22.12
C GLY A 180 18.82 15.40 -22.16
N VAL A 181 18.46 14.93 -23.36
CA VAL A 181 17.96 13.54 -23.56
C VAL A 181 19.10 12.53 -23.55
N THR A 182 20.30 12.99 -23.92
CA THR A 182 21.54 12.21 -23.91
C THR A 182 22.62 12.94 -23.13
N MET A 183 23.67 12.22 -22.73
CA MET A 183 24.79 12.83 -22.02
C MET A 183 25.54 13.88 -22.84
N GLN A 184 25.69 13.67 -24.15
CA GLN A 184 26.38 14.62 -25.04
C GLN A 184 25.58 15.92 -25.18
N GLU A 185 24.25 15.81 -25.28
CA GLU A 185 23.36 16.97 -25.28
C GLU A 185 23.45 17.73 -23.94
N ALA A 186 23.38 17.00 -22.82
CA ALA A 186 23.48 17.59 -21.49
C ALA A 186 24.80 18.35 -21.30
N LEU A 187 25.95 17.73 -21.65
CA LEU A 187 27.27 18.36 -21.60
C LEU A 187 27.37 19.62 -22.47
N THR A 188 26.67 19.65 -23.61
CA THR A 188 26.61 20.82 -24.48
C THR A 188 25.79 21.95 -23.84
N ASN A 189 24.63 21.61 -23.27
CA ASN A 189 23.69 22.58 -22.71
C ASN A 189 24.22 23.26 -21.44
N ILE A 190 25.12 22.61 -20.68
CA ILE A 190 25.67 23.19 -19.46
C ILE A 190 26.78 24.23 -19.68
N LYS A 191 27.42 24.28 -20.87
CA LYS A 191 28.59 25.13 -21.13
C LYS A 191 28.41 26.60 -20.69
N PRO A 192 27.29 27.29 -21.00
CA PRO A 192 27.12 28.69 -20.61
C PRO A 192 27.09 28.93 -19.10
N ARG A 193 26.57 27.98 -18.32
CA ARG A 193 26.57 28.06 -16.85
C ARG A 193 27.90 27.59 -16.26
N TYR A 194 28.51 26.60 -16.89
CA TYR A 194 29.83 26.13 -16.52
C TYR A 194 30.88 27.25 -16.57
N GLU A 195 30.82 28.08 -17.63
CA GLU A 195 31.67 29.28 -17.78
C GLU A 195 31.45 30.34 -16.69
N LYS A 196 30.27 30.37 -16.05
CA LYS A 196 29.99 31.25 -14.90
C LYS A 196 30.54 30.71 -13.58
N GLY A 197 31.10 29.49 -13.56
CA GLY A 197 31.66 28.85 -12.36
C GLY A 197 30.75 27.81 -11.70
N PHE A 198 29.65 27.41 -12.35
CA PHE A 198 28.87 26.25 -11.91
C PHE A 198 29.57 24.95 -12.27
N THR A 199 29.31 23.92 -11.47
CA THR A 199 29.62 22.51 -11.78
C THR A 199 28.34 21.71 -11.84
N PHE A 200 28.38 20.48 -12.35
CA PHE A 200 27.18 19.66 -12.55
C PHE A 200 27.34 18.26 -11.96
N SER A 201 26.25 17.72 -11.43
CA SER A 201 26.12 16.30 -11.04
C SER A 201 25.00 15.67 -11.84
N PHE A 202 25.32 14.76 -12.75
CA PHE A 202 24.33 14.19 -13.66
C PHE A 202 23.54 13.05 -13.02
N ASP A 203 22.21 13.12 -13.13
CA ASP A 203 21.28 12.09 -12.69
C ASP A 203 20.66 11.42 -13.90
N MET A 204 20.93 10.13 -14.09
CA MET A 204 20.45 9.37 -15.24
C MET A 204 18.98 8.95 -15.13
N LEU A 205 18.26 9.40 -14.10
CA LEU A 205 16.83 9.16 -13.87
C LEU A 205 16.44 7.68 -13.70
N GLY A 206 17.41 6.76 -13.66
CA GLY A 206 17.18 5.36 -13.35
C GLY A 206 16.90 5.15 -11.87
N GLU A 207 15.85 4.38 -11.58
CA GLU A 207 15.48 3.95 -10.22
C GLU A 207 14.58 2.72 -10.28
N ALA A 208 14.51 1.99 -9.16
CA ALA A 208 13.58 0.88 -8.94
C ALA A 208 13.54 -0.14 -10.10
N ALA A 209 14.69 -0.74 -10.42
CA ALA A 209 14.74 -1.82 -11.40
C ALA A 209 13.78 -2.95 -10.98
N MET A 210 12.86 -3.32 -11.88
CA MET A 210 11.92 -4.41 -11.63
C MET A 210 12.48 -5.76 -12.09
N THR A 211 13.41 -5.72 -13.05
CA THR A 211 13.98 -6.89 -13.70
C THR A 211 15.50 -6.79 -13.75
N GLN A 212 16.17 -7.94 -13.91
CA GLN A 212 17.61 -7.95 -14.20
C GLN A 212 17.97 -7.14 -15.46
N ALA A 213 17.12 -7.17 -16.49
CA ALA A 213 17.33 -6.42 -17.72
C ALA A 213 17.27 -4.89 -17.51
N ASP A 214 16.38 -4.41 -16.64
CA ASP A 214 16.37 -3.00 -16.23
C ASP A 214 17.65 -2.62 -15.50
N ALA A 215 18.07 -3.47 -14.55
CA ALA A 215 19.28 -3.26 -13.78
C ALA A 215 20.53 -3.18 -14.67
N ASP A 216 20.63 -4.05 -15.67
CA ASP A 216 21.72 -4.06 -16.65
C ASP A 216 21.68 -2.83 -17.56
N ARG A 217 20.50 -2.40 -18.00
CA ARG A 217 20.33 -1.17 -18.79
C ARG A 217 20.85 0.04 -18.02
N TYR A 218 20.34 0.24 -16.79
CA TYR A 218 20.73 1.39 -15.96
C TYR A 218 22.21 1.36 -15.59
N PHE A 219 22.76 0.18 -15.33
CA PHE A 219 24.19 0.03 -15.06
C PHE A 219 25.04 0.51 -16.24
N ASN A 220 24.69 0.11 -17.47
CA ASN A 220 25.36 0.57 -18.68
C ASN A 220 25.19 2.08 -18.93
N ASP A 221 24.01 2.63 -18.63
CA ASP A 221 23.77 4.08 -18.72
C ASP A 221 24.69 4.85 -17.76
N TYR A 222 24.91 4.34 -16.54
CA TYR A 222 25.85 4.95 -15.59
C TYR A 222 27.30 4.82 -16.04
N LEU A 223 27.74 3.66 -16.56
CA LEU A 223 29.08 3.51 -17.13
C LEU A 223 29.32 4.54 -18.25
N HIS A 224 28.36 4.66 -19.17
CA HIS A 224 28.45 5.63 -20.27
C HIS A 224 28.50 7.08 -19.78
N ALA A 225 27.71 7.41 -18.75
CA ALA A 225 27.71 8.73 -18.15
C ALA A 225 29.06 9.07 -17.48
N ILE A 226 29.60 8.15 -16.68
CA ILE A 226 30.90 8.31 -16.01
C ILE A 226 32.02 8.50 -17.05
N GLU A 227 32.03 7.70 -18.12
CA GLU A 227 33.00 7.89 -19.20
C GLU A 227 32.87 9.25 -19.89
N SER A 228 31.64 9.68 -20.18
CA SER A 228 31.38 10.93 -20.91
C SER A 228 31.79 12.14 -20.08
N VAL A 229 31.45 12.14 -18.79
CA VAL A 229 31.86 13.16 -17.83
C VAL A 229 33.37 13.15 -17.62
N GLY A 230 33.97 11.96 -17.52
CA GLY A 230 35.40 11.79 -17.36
C GLY A 230 36.22 12.31 -18.55
N LYS A 231 35.75 12.10 -19.79
CA LYS A 231 36.36 12.65 -21.00
C LYS A 231 36.22 14.18 -21.08
N ASP A 232 35.13 14.74 -20.56
CA ASP A 232 34.91 16.20 -20.50
C ASP A 232 35.68 16.88 -19.35
N ALA A 233 36.11 16.13 -18.33
CA ALA A 233 36.75 16.66 -17.12
C ALA A 233 38.00 17.52 -17.41
N ALA A 234 38.70 17.29 -18.53
CA ALA A 234 39.76 18.16 -19.07
C ALA A 234 40.83 18.62 -18.04
N GLY A 235 41.28 17.70 -17.17
CA GLY A 235 42.32 17.98 -16.17
C GLY A 235 41.85 18.71 -14.91
N ARG A 236 40.53 18.86 -14.72
CA ARG A 236 39.94 19.43 -13.50
C ARG A 236 39.98 18.44 -12.34
N THR A 237 39.84 18.97 -11.13
CA THR A 237 39.79 18.18 -9.90
C THR A 237 38.39 17.63 -9.66
N ILE A 238 38.25 16.65 -8.76
CA ILE A 238 36.95 16.14 -8.29
C ILE A 238 36.03 17.23 -7.70
N TYR A 239 36.61 18.36 -7.26
CA TYR A 239 35.84 19.47 -6.69
C TYR A 239 35.30 20.36 -7.81
N ASN A 240 36.12 20.86 -8.71
CA ASN A 240 35.71 21.80 -9.77
C ASN A 240 35.33 21.13 -11.11
N GLY A 241 35.34 19.80 -11.18
CA GLY A 241 34.85 19.00 -12.31
C GLY A 241 33.38 18.63 -12.16
N ASN A 242 32.79 18.10 -13.24
CA ASN A 242 31.45 17.52 -13.23
C ASN A 242 31.48 16.10 -12.60
N SER A 243 30.33 15.64 -12.12
CA SER A 243 30.17 14.37 -11.40
C SER A 243 28.92 13.60 -11.88
N VAL A 244 28.75 12.37 -11.41
CA VAL A 244 27.54 11.55 -11.65
C VAL A 244 26.88 11.18 -10.32
N SER A 245 25.56 11.05 -10.28
CA SER A 245 24.80 10.51 -9.14
C SER A 245 24.11 9.21 -9.55
N VAL A 246 24.18 8.21 -8.68
CA VAL A 246 23.74 6.83 -8.92
C VAL A 246 22.76 6.43 -7.83
N LYS A 247 21.65 5.80 -8.21
CA LYS A 247 20.71 5.15 -7.27
C LYS A 247 20.98 3.66 -7.26
N LEU A 248 21.06 3.08 -6.07
CA LEU A 248 21.38 1.65 -5.92
C LEU A 248 20.21 0.78 -6.38
N SER A 249 18.97 1.21 -6.14
CA SER A 249 17.77 0.53 -6.64
C SER A 249 17.70 0.43 -8.17
N ALA A 250 18.41 1.28 -8.90
CA ALA A 250 18.43 1.26 -10.36
C ALA A 250 19.27 0.11 -10.92
N ILE A 251 20.28 -0.37 -10.18
CA ILE A 251 21.28 -1.33 -10.69
C ILE A 251 21.19 -2.70 -10.03
N HIS A 252 20.15 -2.95 -9.24
CA HIS A 252 19.82 -4.28 -8.74
C HIS A 252 18.31 -4.40 -8.41
N PRO A 253 17.60 -5.42 -8.92
CA PRO A 253 16.15 -5.51 -8.81
C PRO A 253 15.65 -5.85 -7.40
N LYS A 254 16.55 -6.34 -6.54
CA LYS A 254 16.24 -6.77 -5.16
C LYS A 254 17.12 -6.07 -4.13
N TYR A 255 17.26 -4.75 -4.24
CA TYR A 255 17.99 -3.93 -3.27
C TYR A 255 17.18 -3.74 -1.95
N TRP A 256 17.25 -4.74 -1.06
CA TRP A 256 16.52 -4.80 0.20
C TRP A 256 17.32 -5.54 1.27
N ARG A 257 17.11 -5.21 2.56
CA ARG A 257 17.77 -5.91 3.69
C ARG A 257 17.47 -7.40 3.73
N ALA A 258 16.27 -7.81 3.30
CA ALA A 258 15.89 -9.22 3.18
C ALA A 258 16.76 -10.00 2.18
N LYS A 259 17.39 -9.30 1.23
CA LYS A 259 18.19 -9.85 0.14
C LYS A 259 19.67 -9.49 0.30
N TYR A 260 20.12 -9.38 1.55
CA TYR A 260 21.46 -8.93 1.90
C TYR A 260 22.56 -9.62 1.10
N ASP A 261 22.56 -10.95 1.06
CA ASP A 261 23.62 -11.71 0.40
C ASP A 261 23.66 -11.40 -1.11
N ARG A 262 22.50 -11.35 -1.79
CA ARG A 262 22.41 -10.90 -3.19
C ARG A 262 22.92 -9.48 -3.37
N VAL A 263 22.63 -8.57 -2.44
CA VAL A 263 23.14 -7.19 -2.51
C VAL A 263 24.66 -7.14 -2.39
N ILE A 264 25.26 -7.93 -1.50
CA ILE A 264 26.72 -7.98 -1.36
C ILE A 264 27.39 -8.72 -2.54
N ASP A 265 26.76 -9.77 -3.06
CA ASP A 265 27.37 -10.62 -4.08
C ASP A 265 27.10 -10.15 -5.51
N GLU A 266 26.00 -9.43 -5.77
CA GLU A 266 25.56 -9.01 -7.11
C GLU A 266 25.59 -7.48 -7.30
N LEU A 267 25.06 -6.71 -6.34
CA LEU A 267 25.01 -5.24 -6.43
C LEU A 267 26.36 -4.60 -6.13
N TYR A 268 27.05 -5.02 -5.07
CA TYR A 268 28.33 -4.41 -4.69
C TYR A 268 29.39 -4.45 -5.81
N PRO A 269 29.59 -5.56 -6.56
CA PRO A 269 30.53 -5.57 -7.68
C PRO A 269 30.26 -4.48 -8.72
N ARG A 270 28.98 -4.22 -9.03
CA ARG A 270 28.57 -3.13 -9.93
C ARG A 270 28.97 -1.77 -9.36
N VAL A 271 28.67 -1.55 -8.07
CA VAL A 271 29.04 -0.31 -7.38
C VAL A 271 30.56 -0.10 -7.43
N LYS A 272 31.35 -1.12 -7.09
CA LYS A 272 32.82 -1.09 -7.18
C LYS A 272 33.29 -0.70 -8.59
N GLU A 273 32.72 -1.30 -9.63
CA GLU A 273 33.08 -1.01 -11.02
C GLU A 273 32.83 0.47 -11.40
N LEU A 274 31.69 1.05 -11.00
CA LEU A 274 31.40 2.47 -11.22
C LEU A 274 32.46 3.37 -10.57
N PHE A 275 32.87 3.04 -9.33
CA PHE A 275 33.86 3.83 -8.61
C PHE A 275 35.28 3.67 -9.14
N LEU A 276 35.69 2.48 -9.59
CA LEU A 276 36.97 2.27 -10.28
C LEU A 276 37.04 3.08 -11.59
N LEU A 277 35.94 3.09 -12.35
CA LEU A 277 35.86 3.89 -13.57
C LEU A 277 35.94 5.39 -13.27
N ALA A 278 35.24 5.85 -12.22
CA ALA A 278 35.30 7.24 -11.78
C ALA A 278 36.70 7.66 -11.31
N GLN A 279 37.39 6.79 -10.56
CA GLN A 279 38.76 6.99 -10.13
C GLN A 279 39.72 7.14 -11.32
N LYS A 280 39.59 6.28 -12.34
CA LYS A 280 40.40 6.36 -13.57
C LYS A 280 40.31 7.73 -14.24
N TYR A 281 39.14 8.37 -14.20
CA TYR A 281 38.93 9.70 -14.75
C TYR A 281 39.11 10.84 -13.75
N ASN A 282 39.36 10.53 -12.48
CA ASN A 282 39.46 11.48 -11.37
C ASN A 282 38.24 12.44 -11.29
N ILE A 283 37.04 11.90 -11.49
CA ILE A 283 35.76 12.58 -11.25
C ILE A 283 35.10 12.01 -10.00
N SER A 284 34.08 12.67 -9.44
CA SER A 284 33.33 12.11 -8.31
C SER A 284 32.05 11.41 -8.75
N VAL A 285 31.66 10.39 -7.99
CA VAL A 285 30.38 9.68 -8.13
C VAL A 285 29.69 9.69 -6.78
N ASN A 286 28.39 10.03 -6.76
CA ASN A 286 27.60 10.14 -5.54
C ASN A 286 26.57 9.01 -5.49
N ILE A 287 26.53 8.25 -4.40
CA ILE A 287 25.44 7.33 -4.11
C ILE A 287 24.28 8.13 -3.51
N ASP A 288 23.15 8.20 -4.22
CA ASP A 288 21.95 8.86 -3.74
C ASP A 288 21.29 8.08 -2.61
N ALA A 289 20.68 8.80 -1.66
CA ALA A 289 19.91 8.23 -0.57
C ALA A 289 18.45 8.05 -0.98
N GLU A 290 17.91 6.88 -0.68
CA GLU A 290 16.56 6.45 -1.07
C GLU A 290 15.66 6.34 0.19
N GLU A 291 14.92 5.25 0.35
CA GLU A 291 14.06 4.98 1.50
C GLU A 291 14.85 4.71 2.79
N ALA A 292 14.23 4.99 3.94
CA ALA A 292 14.79 4.84 5.27
C ALA A 292 15.27 3.41 5.56
N SER A 293 14.55 2.40 5.06
CA SER A 293 14.85 0.97 5.22
C SER A 293 16.09 0.50 4.45
N ARG A 294 16.61 1.32 3.52
CA ARG A 294 17.82 1.05 2.74
C ARG A 294 19.07 1.72 3.30
N LEU A 295 18.92 2.65 4.26
CA LEU A 295 20.03 3.46 4.78
C LEU A 295 21.17 2.63 5.37
N GLU A 296 20.88 1.67 6.24
CA GLU A 296 21.93 0.89 6.91
C GLU A 296 22.59 -0.10 5.93
N LEU A 297 21.82 -0.63 4.97
CA LEU A 297 22.34 -1.50 3.92
C LEU A 297 23.30 -0.75 2.98
N SER A 298 23.00 0.51 2.61
CA SER A 298 23.93 1.31 1.82
C SER A 298 25.22 1.67 2.57
N LEU A 299 25.17 1.77 3.91
CA LEU A 299 26.39 1.99 4.71
C LEU A 299 27.35 0.80 4.61
N ASP A 300 26.84 -0.44 4.54
CA ASP A 300 27.70 -1.61 4.34
C ASP A 300 28.45 -1.54 3.00
N LEU A 301 27.81 -1.02 1.95
CA LEU A 301 28.43 -0.84 0.63
C LEU A 301 29.50 0.25 0.67
N VAL A 302 29.27 1.35 1.38
CA VAL A 302 30.24 2.45 1.54
C VAL A 302 31.45 2.00 2.36
N GLU A 303 31.24 1.29 3.46
CA GLU A 303 32.32 0.73 4.27
C GLU A 303 33.19 -0.20 3.43
N LYS A 304 32.56 -1.08 2.65
CA LYS A 304 33.28 -1.98 1.75
C LYS A 304 34.04 -1.22 0.65
N LEU A 305 33.49 -0.14 0.08
CA LEU A 305 34.22 0.72 -0.88
C LEU A 305 35.46 1.38 -0.28
N LEU A 306 35.41 1.81 0.98
CA LEU A 306 36.57 2.40 1.67
C LEU A 306 37.66 1.36 1.98
N ASP A 307 37.28 0.09 2.09
CA ASP A 307 38.21 -1.04 2.26
C ASP A 307 38.88 -1.49 0.96
N GLU A 308 38.41 -1.04 -0.22
CA GLU A 308 38.96 -1.47 -1.51
C GLU A 308 40.38 -0.90 -1.73
N PRO A 309 41.42 -1.76 -1.83
CA PRO A 309 42.80 -1.31 -2.01
C PRO A 309 42.99 -0.48 -3.29
N GLU A 310 42.27 -0.83 -4.36
CA GLU A 310 42.33 -0.10 -5.63
C GLU A 310 41.83 1.34 -5.50
N LEU A 311 40.91 1.64 -4.56
CA LEU A 311 40.36 2.98 -4.34
C LEU A 311 41.14 3.80 -3.31
N LYS A 312 42.26 3.29 -2.78
CA LYS A 312 43.05 4.00 -1.77
C LYS A 312 43.53 5.36 -2.28
N GLY A 313 43.30 6.41 -1.49
CA GLY A 313 43.66 7.80 -1.82
C GLY A 313 42.73 8.49 -2.81
N TYR A 314 41.73 7.80 -3.37
CA TYR A 314 40.71 8.41 -4.19
C TYR A 314 39.68 9.16 -3.33
N LYS A 315 39.50 10.44 -3.61
CA LYS A 315 38.68 11.37 -2.80
C LYS A 315 37.28 11.63 -3.40
N GLY A 316 36.94 10.95 -4.49
CA GLY A 316 35.69 11.16 -5.24
C GLY A 316 34.54 10.23 -4.84
N ILE A 317 34.65 9.52 -3.71
CA ILE A 317 33.57 8.68 -3.18
C ILE A 317 32.52 9.60 -2.53
N GLY A 318 31.39 9.78 -3.21
CA GLY A 318 30.27 10.60 -2.75
C GLY A 318 29.14 9.77 -2.13
N TYR A 319 28.53 10.30 -1.08
CA TYR A 319 27.40 9.68 -0.40
C TYR A 319 26.39 10.73 0.09
N VAL A 320 25.10 10.47 -0.12
CA VAL A 320 24.02 11.37 0.30
C VAL A 320 23.50 10.98 1.69
N VAL A 321 23.25 11.95 2.55
CA VAL A 321 22.63 11.75 3.88
C VAL A 321 21.44 12.69 4.04
N GLN A 322 20.32 12.18 4.58
CA GLN A 322 19.04 12.88 4.64
C GLN A 322 18.76 13.43 6.04
N ALA A 323 18.76 14.75 6.19
CA ALA A 323 18.57 15.46 7.45
C ALA A 323 17.17 15.32 8.07
N TYR A 324 16.15 14.95 7.28
CA TYR A 324 14.81 14.66 7.80
C TYR A 324 14.76 13.38 8.65
N SER A 325 15.79 12.54 8.60
CA SER A 325 15.87 11.30 9.35
C SER A 325 16.50 11.57 10.70
N LYS A 326 15.92 10.98 11.74
CA LYS A 326 16.43 11.06 13.12
C LYS A 326 17.82 10.42 13.29
N ARG A 327 18.18 9.52 12.35
CA ARG A 327 19.49 8.86 12.29
C ARG A 327 20.61 9.71 11.70
N CYS A 328 20.29 10.79 10.97
CA CYS A 328 21.25 11.61 10.25
C CYS A 328 22.50 12.03 11.08
N PRO A 329 22.38 12.59 12.30
CA PRO A 329 23.55 12.98 13.08
C PRO A 329 24.48 11.80 13.41
N PHE A 330 23.92 10.63 13.71
CA PHE A 330 24.67 9.41 14.05
C PHE A 330 25.33 8.79 12.82
N VAL A 331 24.65 8.81 11.67
CA VAL A 331 25.22 8.39 10.38
C VAL A 331 26.45 9.25 10.04
N LEU A 332 26.37 10.56 10.25
CA LEU A 332 27.50 11.45 10.03
C LEU A 332 28.66 11.16 10.98
N ASP A 333 28.39 10.92 12.26
CA ASP A 333 29.44 10.54 13.22
C ASP A 333 30.14 9.24 12.79
N TYR A 334 29.37 8.23 12.37
CA TYR A 334 29.91 6.98 11.84
C TYR A 334 30.76 7.20 10.59
N LEU A 335 30.25 7.91 9.57
CA LEU A 335 30.98 8.15 8.32
C LEU A 335 32.26 8.96 8.52
N ILE A 336 32.23 9.98 9.40
CA ILE A 336 33.41 10.78 9.74
C ILE A 336 34.47 9.90 10.41
N ASN A 337 34.07 9.10 11.40
CA ASN A 337 34.99 8.22 12.12
C ASN A 337 35.53 7.12 11.22
N LEU A 338 34.68 6.52 10.38
CA LEU A 338 35.05 5.51 9.40
C LEU A 338 36.07 6.05 8.39
N ALA A 339 35.84 7.25 7.84
CA ALA A 339 36.79 7.87 6.93
C ALA A 339 38.16 8.12 7.59
N ARG A 340 38.19 8.56 8.86
CA ARG A 340 39.44 8.72 9.63
C ARG A 340 40.14 7.38 9.89
N GLU A 341 39.38 6.38 10.30
CA GLU A 341 39.90 5.03 10.58
C GLU A 341 40.53 4.39 9.35
N LYS A 342 39.89 4.55 8.18
CA LYS A 342 40.29 3.91 6.92
C LYS A 342 41.27 4.74 6.09
N ASP A 343 41.75 5.89 6.60
CA ASP A 343 42.55 6.87 5.85
C ASP A 343 41.87 7.25 4.51
N GLY A 344 40.54 7.35 4.55
CA GLY A 344 39.67 7.64 3.43
C GLY A 344 39.27 9.12 3.37
N TYR A 345 38.55 9.49 2.31
CA TYR A 345 38.00 10.83 2.15
C TYR A 345 36.67 10.76 1.40
N LEU A 346 35.61 11.32 1.98
CA LEU A 346 34.26 11.23 1.44
C LEU A 346 33.72 12.61 1.02
N MET A 347 32.97 12.65 -0.06
CA MET A 347 32.14 13.80 -0.43
C MET A 347 30.73 13.58 0.11
N ILE A 348 30.32 14.33 1.13
CA ILE A 348 29.02 14.11 1.77
C ILE A 348 28.03 15.17 1.30
N ARG A 349 27.02 14.73 0.55
CA ARG A 349 25.88 15.56 0.18
C ARG A 349 24.82 15.48 1.27
N LEU A 350 24.63 16.59 1.98
CA LEU A 350 23.54 16.74 2.93
C LEU A 350 22.31 17.26 2.18
N VAL A 351 21.21 16.49 2.23
CA VAL A 351 19.89 16.87 1.72
C VAL A 351 18.90 16.90 2.87
N LYS A 352 17.70 17.45 2.65
CA LYS A 352 16.59 17.25 3.60
C LYS A 352 16.05 15.83 3.52
N GLY A 353 15.46 15.47 2.38
CA GLY A 353 14.86 14.16 2.12
C GLY A 353 13.73 14.28 1.09
N ALA A 354 13.42 13.19 0.39
CA ALA A 354 12.49 13.19 -0.76
C ALA A 354 11.35 12.16 -0.66
N TYR A 355 11.26 11.42 0.44
CA TYR A 355 10.33 10.28 0.62
C TYR A 355 9.37 10.45 1.80
N TRP A 356 9.21 11.68 2.32
CA TRP A 356 8.60 11.91 3.63
C TRP A 356 7.19 11.33 3.79
N ASP A 357 6.32 11.54 2.79
CA ASP A 357 4.95 11.05 2.81
C ASP A 357 4.85 9.51 2.72
N SER A 358 5.71 8.91 1.91
CA SER A 358 5.81 7.46 1.73
C SER A 358 6.27 6.79 3.02
N GLU A 359 7.25 7.37 3.70
CA GLU A 359 7.76 6.87 4.99
C GLU A 359 6.73 6.97 6.11
N VAL A 360 5.91 8.03 6.13
CA VAL A 360 4.75 8.13 7.05
C VAL A 360 3.74 7.03 6.75
N LYS A 361 3.39 6.85 5.47
CA LYS A 361 2.45 5.81 5.03
C LYS A 361 2.93 4.41 5.41
N TRP A 362 4.18 4.07 5.12
CA TRP A 362 4.73 2.74 5.40
C TRP A 362 4.82 2.46 6.89
N ALA A 363 5.29 3.42 7.70
CA ALA A 363 5.32 3.24 9.16
C ALA A 363 3.92 3.01 9.76
N GLN A 364 2.90 3.70 9.24
CA GLN A 364 1.50 3.48 9.62
C GLN A 364 0.96 2.12 9.15
N ALA A 365 1.23 1.75 7.90
CA ALA A 365 0.81 0.47 7.32
C ALA A 365 1.41 -0.71 8.10
N ASP A 366 2.69 -0.63 8.44
CA ASP A 366 3.44 -1.67 9.13
C ASP A 366 3.19 -1.69 10.66
N GLY A 367 2.46 -0.71 11.20
CA GLY A 367 2.11 -0.66 12.62
C GLY A 367 3.34 -0.49 13.52
N LEU A 368 4.29 0.36 13.11
CA LEU A 368 5.56 0.54 13.80
C LEU A 368 5.40 1.44 15.05
N ASP A 369 6.39 1.45 15.93
CA ASP A 369 6.37 2.24 17.18
C ASP A 369 6.61 3.75 16.99
N GLY A 370 6.78 4.20 15.75
CA GLY A 370 6.92 5.62 15.41
C GLY A 370 7.48 5.84 14.01
N PHE A 371 7.88 7.08 13.74
CA PHE A 371 8.44 7.48 12.44
C PHE A 371 9.97 7.57 12.47
N PRO A 372 10.65 7.15 11.39
CA PRO A 372 12.11 7.31 11.25
C PRO A 372 12.54 8.74 10.89
N LEU A 373 11.55 9.63 10.74
CA LEU A 373 11.67 11.01 10.28
C LEU A 373 11.07 11.97 11.31
N TYR A 374 11.43 13.25 11.19
CA TYR A 374 10.70 14.33 11.84
C TYR A 374 9.34 14.56 11.16
N THR A 375 8.30 14.80 11.95
CA THR A 375 6.94 15.06 11.46
C THR A 375 6.65 16.55 11.22
N ARG A 376 7.51 17.44 11.75
CA ARG A 376 7.48 18.88 11.43
C ARG A 376 8.63 19.30 10.52
N LYS A 377 8.34 20.20 9.59
CA LYS A 377 9.32 20.74 8.63
C LYS A 377 10.44 21.52 9.34
N ASN A 378 10.12 22.36 10.34
CA ASN A 378 11.13 23.12 11.07
C ASN A 378 12.09 22.22 11.89
N HIS A 379 11.65 21.03 12.33
CA HIS A 379 12.54 20.06 12.98
C HIS A 379 13.59 19.50 11.99
N THR A 380 13.17 19.22 10.76
CA THR A 380 14.10 18.88 9.66
C THR A 380 15.09 20.02 9.39
N ASP A 381 14.66 21.28 9.41
CA ASP A 381 15.56 22.43 9.23
C ASP A 381 16.61 22.53 10.35
N ILE A 382 16.23 22.30 11.61
CA ILE A 382 17.15 22.26 12.76
C ILE A 382 18.17 21.12 12.58
N SER A 383 17.70 19.92 12.24
CA SER A 383 18.57 18.77 11.96
C SER A 383 19.56 19.05 10.85
N TYR A 384 19.11 19.67 9.75
CA TYR A 384 19.97 20.04 8.64
C TYR A 384 21.10 20.97 9.09
N ILE A 385 20.79 22.04 9.84
CA ILE A 385 21.78 23.02 10.28
C ILE A 385 22.78 22.40 11.27
N ALA A 386 22.30 21.59 12.22
CA ALA A 386 23.17 20.90 13.17
C ALA A 386 24.11 19.90 12.47
N CYS A 387 23.59 19.13 11.51
CA CYS A 387 24.37 18.23 10.68
C CYS A 387 25.38 18.98 9.79
N ALA A 388 25.01 20.15 9.25
CA ALA A 388 25.91 20.98 8.48
C ALA A 388 27.08 21.52 9.32
N LYS A 389 26.82 21.95 10.56
CA LYS A 389 27.86 22.35 11.52
C LYS A 389 28.85 21.21 11.79
N LYS A 390 28.35 19.98 11.94
CA LYS A 390 29.15 18.76 12.14
C LYS A 390 30.05 18.47 10.92
N LEU A 391 29.49 18.49 9.71
CA LEU A 391 30.25 18.30 8.46
C LEU A 391 31.33 19.36 8.26
N LEU A 392 31.02 20.63 8.52
CA LEU A 392 31.98 21.74 8.46
C LEU A 392 33.12 21.61 9.49
N ALA A 393 32.99 20.78 10.52
CA ALA A 393 34.04 20.54 11.51
C ALA A 393 34.97 19.37 11.14
N ALA A 394 34.62 18.54 10.16
CA ALA A 394 35.33 17.31 9.78
C ALA A 394 36.03 17.40 8.41
N GLN A 395 36.55 18.58 8.07
CA GLN A 395 37.13 18.85 6.74
C GLN A 395 38.41 18.06 6.42
N ASP A 396 39.03 17.50 7.46
CA ASP A 396 40.18 16.61 7.37
C ASP A 396 39.88 15.34 6.55
N VAL A 397 38.64 14.85 6.62
CA VAL A 397 38.19 13.61 5.97
C VAL A 397 36.92 13.75 5.13
N ILE A 398 36.19 14.86 5.26
CA ILE A 398 34.94 15.09 4.52
C ILE A 398 35.03 16.36 3.68
N TYR A 399 34.53 16.28 2.45
CA TYR A 399 34.13 17.45 1.66
C TYR A 399 32.60 17.65 1.73
N PRO A 400 32.12 18.69 2.43
CA PRO A 400 30.68 18.92 2.58
C PRO A 400 30.05 19.51 1.32
N GLN A 401 28.89 18.98 0.93
CA GLN A 401 28.07 19.47 -0.17
C GLN A 401 26.65 19.74 0.34
N PHE A 402 26.23 20.99 0.39
CA PHE A 402 24.94 21.38 0.99
C PHE A 402 23.86 21.60 -0.08
N ALA A 403 22.97 20.63 -0.25
CA ALA A 403 21.88 20.68 -1.21
C ALA A 403 20.61 21.29 -0.60
N THR A 404 20.31 22.54 -0.97
CA THR A 404 19.12 23.24 -0.45
C THR A 404 18.68 24.38 -1.37
N HIS A 405 17.38 24.66 -1.42
CA HIS A 405 16.80 25.85 -2.05
C HIS A 405 16.30 26.88 -1.04
N ASN A 406 16.43 26.60 0.26
CA ASN A 406 16.00 27.50 1.32
C ASN A 406 17.06 28.58 1.56
N VAL A 407 16.72 29.85 1.30
CA VAL A 407 17.62 31.00 1.48
C VAL A 407 18.08 31.13 2.93
N GLN A 408 17.18 30.96 3.90
CA GLN A 408 17.52 31.04 5.32
C GLN A 408 18.59 29.99 5.66
N THR A 409 18.38 28.74 5.25
CA THR A 409 19.33 27.64 5.48
C THR A 409 20.67 27.91 4.81
N MET A 410 20.66 28.38 3.56
CA MET A 410 21.86 28.72 2.80
C MET A 410 22.66 29.84 3.50
N CYS A 411 22.00 30.93 3.92
CA CYS A 411 22.65 32.02 4.64
C CYS A 411 23.21 31.57 6.00
N THR A 412 22.52 30.70 6.73
CA THR A 412 23.04 30.11 7.98
C THR A 412 24.30 29.30 7.73
N ILE A 413 24.32 28.45 6.70
CA ILE A 413 25.49 27.64 6.36
C ILE A 413 26.65 28.50 5.86
N HIS A 414 26.36 29.55 5.09
CA HIS A 414 27.38 30.49 4.65
C HIS A 414 28.09 31.15 5.85
N GLU A 415 27.34 31.55 6.88
CA GLU A 415 27.89 32.11 8.11
C GLU A 415 28.72 31.07 8.89
N LEU A 416 28.22 29.83 9.04
CA LEU A 416 28.96 28.75 9.69
C LEU A 416 30.22 28.31 8.94
N GLY A 417 30.24 28.51 7.62
CA GLY A 417 31.29 28.09 6.70
C GLY A 417 32.36 29.15 6.40
N GLN A 418 32.39 30.26 7.14
CA GLN A 418 33.46 31.25 6.95
C GLN A 418 34.85 30.62 7.15
N GLY A 419 35.75 30.84 6.18
CA GLY A 419 37.10 30.24 6.18
C GLY A 419 37.17 28.75 5.85
N LYS A 420 36.04 28.10 5.52
CA LYS A 420 35.94 26.64 5.29
C LYS A 420 35.72 26.30 3.82
N GLN A 421 36.11 25.09 3.41
CA GLN A 421 35.95 24.59 2.03
C GLN A 421 34.68 23.74 1.87
N PHE A 422 33.73 24.16 1.05
CA PHE A 422 32.51 23.40 0.78
C PHE A 422 31.84 23.92 -0.49
N GLU A 423 30.87 23.18 -1.00
CA GLU A 423 29.99 23.65 -2.07
C GLU A 423 28.53 23.65 -1.64
N PHE A 424 27.73 24.50 -2.28
CA PHE A 424 26.28 24.34 -2.29
C PHE A 424 25.86 23.49 -3.48
N GLN A 425 24.68 22.88 -3.39
CA GLN A 425 24.06 22.20 -4.51
C GLN A 425 22.61 22.64 -4.69
N CYS A 426 22.16 22.58 -5.94
CA CYS A 426 20.80 22.90 -6.30
C CYS A 426 20.34 22.06 -7.48
N LEU A 427 19.04 22.08 -7.74
CA LEU A 427 18.47 21.38 -8.87
C LEU A 427 18.40 22.27 -10.13
N HIS A 428 18.71 21.66 -11.28
CA HIS A 428 18.50 22.26 -12.60
C HIS A 428 17.05 22.69 -12.82
N GLY A 429 16.83 23.84 -13.46
CA GLY A 429 15.50 24.35 -13.76
C GLY A 429 14.72 24.90 -12.54
N MET A 430 15.26 24.80 -11.32
CA MET A 430 14.56 25.27 -10.11
C MET A 430 15.41 26.23 -9.27
N GLY A 431 16.60 25.80 -8.85
CA GLY A 431 17.41 26.55 -7.89
C GLY A 431 18.32 27.61 -8.51
N GLU A 432 18.42 27.63 -9.83
CA GLU A 432 19.44 28.39 -10.53
C GLU A 432 19.31 29.90 -10.33
N SER A 433 18.08 30.44 -10.30
CA SER A 433 17.85 31.88 -10.05
C SER A 433 18.37 32.33 -8.68
N LEU A 434 18.23 31.49 -7.65
CA LEU A 434 18.83 31.70 -6.34
C LEU A 434 20.36 31.69 -6.44
N TYR A 435 20.93 30.66 -7.07
CA TYR A 435 22.37 30.42 -7.04
C TYR A 435 23.19 31.25 -8.04
N ASP A 436 22.57 31.83 -9.06
CA ASP A 436 23.18 32.89 -9.88
C ASP A 436 23.60 34.11 -9.05
N ASN A 437 23.06 34.25 -7.83
CA ASN A 437 23.39 35.28 -6.86
C ASN A 437 24.31 34.79 -5.73
N ILE A 438 24.88 33.58 -5.88
CA ILE A 438 25.81 32.94 -4.92
C ILE A 438 27.17 32.70 -5.57
N VAL A 439 27.17 32.20 -6.81
CA VAL A 439 28.38 32.02 -7.63
C VAL A 439 28.94 33.39 -8.02
N GLY A 440 30.27 33.50 -8.13
CA GLY A 440 30.95 34.73 -8.57
C GLY A 440 31.49 35.59 -7.42
N LYS A 441 32.55 36.36 -7.71
CA LYS A 441 33.28 37.18 -6.72
C LYS A 441 32.47 38.37 -6.22
N GLU A 442 31.53 38.83 -7.02
CA GLU A 442 30.57 39.90 -6.77
C GLU A 442 29.40 39.48 -5.87
N ASN A 443 29.29 38.19 -5.57
CA ASN A 443 28.26 37.57 -4.74
C ASN A 443 28.91 36.94 -3.49
N PHE A 444 28.41 35.78 -3.04
CA PHE A 444 28.95 35.06 -1.87
C PHE A 444 30.23 34.25 -2.20
N ASN A 445 30.65 34.23 -3.48
CA ASN A 445 31.83 33.55 -3.98
C ASN A 445 31.95 32.10 -3.49
N ARG A 446 30.84 31.35 -3.60
CA ARG A 446 30.79 29.92 -3.26
C ARG A 446 30.59 29.08 -4.51
N GLN A 447 31.20 27.90 -4.51
CA GLN A 447 30.99 26.90 -5.54
C GLN A 447 29.56 26.36 -5.46
N VAL A 448 28.94 26.16 -6.62
CA VAL A 448 27.63 25.55 -6.74
C VAL A 448 27.68 24.40 -7.74
N ARG A 449 27.19 23.23 -7.32
CA ARG A 449 26.96 22.09 -8.20
C ARG A 449 25.48 21.92 -8.49
N VAL A 450 25.11 21.95 -9.76
CA VAL A 450 23.74 21.76 -10.21
C VAL A 450 23.51 20.26 -10.45
N TYR A 451 22.55 19.68 -9.74
CA TYR A 451 22.03 18.35 -9.98
C TYR A 451 21.20 18.37 -11.27
N ALA A 452 21.62 17.62 -12.27
CA ALA A 452 21.23 17.76 -13.68
C ALA A 452 20.62 16.47 -14.22
N PRO A 453 19.28 16.38 -14.34
CA PRO A 453 18.61 15.21 -14.90
C PRO A 453 18.94 14.99 -16.37
N VAL A 454 19.23 13.75 -16.75
CA VAL A 454 19.51 13.32 -18.12
C VAL A 454 18.72 12.06 -18.42
N GLY A 455 17.93 12.09 -19.49
CA GLY A 455 17.17 10.94 -19.92
C GLY A 455 16.02 11.30 -20.85
N THR A 456 15.35 10.28 -21.35
CA THR A 456 14.21 10.48 -22.25
C THR A 456 13.07 11.23 -21.55
N HIS A 457 12.22 11.89 -22.32
CA HIS A 457 11.00 12.52 -21.80
C HIS A 457 10.13 11.49 -21.04
N ALA A 458 10.05 10.24 -21.53
CA ALA A 458 9.31 9.19 -20.84
C ALA A 458 9.89 8.85 -19.45
N THR A 459 11.21 8.82 -19.31
CA THR A 459 11.92 8.58 -18.03
C THR A 459 11.76 9.76 -17.07
N LEU A 460 11.91 10.99 -17.57
CA LEU A 460 11.74 12.22 -16.78
C LEU A 460 10.37 12.28 -16.11
N LEU A 461 9.31 11.90 -16.81
CA LEU A 461 7.97 12.18 -16.32
C LEU A 461 7.56 11.28 -15.14
N ALA A 462 8.02 10.02 -15.04
CA ALA A 462 7.86 9.21 -13.82
C ALA A 462 8.39 9.94 -12.58
N TYR A 463 9.53 10.59 -12.79
CA TYR A 463 10.28 11.27 -11.77
C TYR A 463 9.71 12.68 -11.45
N LEU A 464 9.03 13.29 -12.42
CA LEU A 464 8.64 14.69 -12.37
C LEU A 464 7.58 14.99 -11.31
N VAL A 465 6.63 14.09 -11.04
CA VAL A 465 5.60 14.33 -9.99
C VAL A 465 6.27 14.49 -8.63
N ARG A 466 7.07 13.51 -8.20
CA ARG A 466 7.81 13.58 -6.94
C ARG A 466 8.74 14.81 -6.89
N ARG A 467 9.34 15.17 -8.03
CA ARG A 467 10.19 16.35 -8.11
C ARG A 467 9.44 17.67 -7.92
N LEU A 468 8.23 17.76 -8.46
CA LEU A 468 7.35 18.90 -8.25
C LEU A 468 6.87 18.97 -6.81
N LEU A 469 6.53 17.82 -6.19
CA LEU A 469 6.14 17.77 -4.78
C LEU A 469 7.23 18.30 -3.83
N GLU A 470 8.50 17.96 -4.09
CA GLU A 470 9.67 18.43 -3.33
C GLU A 470 9.72 19.96 -3.18
N ASN A 471 9.23 20.69 -4.19
CA ASN A 471 9.35 22.14 -4.27
C ASN A 471 8.00 22.88 -4.37
N GLY A 472 6.90 22.17 -4.54
CA GLY A 472 5.54 22.69 -4.73
C GLY A 472 4.62 22.50 -3.54
N ALA A 473 5.04 21.84 -2.45
CA ALA A 473 4.26 21.84 -1.20
C ALA A 473 4.05 23.27 -0.67
N ASN A 474 2.95 23.56 0.02
CA ASN A 474 2.69 24.89 0.59
C ASN A 474 3.79 25.33 1.57
N SER A 475 4.40 24.36 2.24
CA SER A 475 5.55 24.51 3.15
C SER A 475 6.91 24.67 2.43
N SER A 476 6.95 24.52 1.10
CA SER A 476 8.16 24.68 0.30
C SER A 476 8.57 26.15 0.22
N PHE A 477 9.84 26.40 0.52
CA PHE A 477 10.42 27.75 0.43
C PHE A 477 10.33 28.33 -0.99
N VAL A 478 10.49 27.50 -2.04
CA VAL A 478 10.44 27.96 -3.45
C VAL A 478 9.07 28.52 -3.79
N HIS A 479 8.00 27.88 -3.30
CA HIS A 479 6.63 28.35 -3.44
C HIS A 479 6.40 29.67 -2.69
N GLN A 480 6.82 29.74 -1.43
CA GLN A 480 6.62 30.94 -0.60
C GLN A 480 7.45 32.15 -1.06
N LEU A 481 8.61 31.92 -1.71
CA LEU A 481 9.48 32.97 -2.23
C LEU A 481 8.80 33.83 -3.30
N VAL A 482 7.97 33.21 -4.15
CA VAL A 482 7.31 33.87 -5.29
C VAL A 482 5.95 34.49 -4.95
N ASP A 483 5.39 34.19 -3.78
CA ASP A 483 4.16 34.81 -3.30
C ASP A 483 4.45 36.19 -2.70
N GLU A 484 4.02 37.25 -3.38
CA GLU A 484 4.19 38.64 -2.92
C GLU A 484 3.33 38.97 -1.69
N ASN A 485 2.30 38.15 -1.38
CA ASN A 485 1.46 38.34 -0.19
C ASN A 485 2.17 37.90 1.09
N ILE A 486 3.25 37.10 0.99
CA ILE A 486 4.04 36.67 2.15
C ILE A 486 5.15 37.69 2.43
N PRO A 487 5.15 38.36 3.60
CA PRO A 487 6.22 39.27 3.99
C PRO A 487 7.58 38.56 4.04
N VAL A 488 8.64 39.23 3.60
CA VAL A 488 10.00 38.66 3.58
C VAL A 488 10.44 38.24 4.98
N GLU A 489 10.01 38.99 5.99
CA GLU A 489 10.29 38.76 7.41
C GLU A 489 9.76 37.40 7.88
N GLN A 490 8.69 36.88 7.28
CA GLN A 490 8.15 35.56 7.61
C GLN A 490 8.97 34.42 6.99
N LEU A 491 9.59 34.65 5.82
CA LEU A 491 10.41 33.66 5.10
C LEU A 491 11.79 33.43 5.72
N VAL A 492 12.27 34.40 6.51
CA VAL A 492 13.61 34.38 7.10
C VAL A 492 13.62 34.03 8.58
N ILE A 493 12.46 33.69 9.17
CA ILE A 493 12.37 33.30 10.58
C ILE A 493 13.30 32.09 10.80
N PRO A 494 14.28 32.19 11.72
CA PRO A 494 15.16 31.07 12.00
C PRO A 494 14.39 29.86 12.55
N PRO A 495 14.75 28.62 12.19
CA PRO A 495 13.98 27.44 12.55
C PRO A 495 13.97 27.18 14.07
N TRP A 496 15.00 27.62 14.81
CA TRP A 496 14.99 27.57 16.28
C TRP A 496 13.97 28.52 16.92
N LYS A 497 13.58 29.62 16.26
CA LYS A 497 12.47 30.48 16.70
C LYS A 497 11.11 29.87 16.42
N LEU A 498 10.99 29.08 15.36
CA LEU A 498 9.77 28.29 15.10
C LEU A 498 9.62 27.14 16.10
N TYR A 499 10.73 26.55 16.55
CA TYR A 499 10.75 25.56 17.62
C TYR A 499 10.15 26.11 18.94
N GLU A 500 10.42 27.37 19.30
CA GLU A 500 9.87 28.00 20.53
C GLU A 500 8.33 27.98 20.56
N LYS A 501 7.65 27.99 19.41
CA LYS A 501 6.17 27.94 19.33
C LYS A 501 5.57 26.57 19.65
N SER A 502 6.27 25.51 19.24
CA SER A 502 5.83 24.12 19.41
C SER A 502 6.48 23.44 20.61
N ASN A 503 7.51 24.05 21.20
CA ASN A 503 8.35 23.47 22.25
C ASN A 503 8.92 22.09 21.86
N GLY A 504 9.16 21.85 20.56
CA GLY A 504 9.69 20.58 20.04
C GLY A 504 8.69 19.44 19.90
N GLU A 505 7.40 19.67 20.19
CA GLU A 505 6.36 18.64 20.06
C GLU A 505 6.18 18.20 18.59
N PRO A 506 5.90 16.91 18.31
CA PRO A 506 5.63 16.42 16.96
C PRO A 506 4.34 17.03 16.35
N ASN A 507 4.13 16.84 15.04
CA ASN A 507 2.94 17.30 14.33
C ASN A 507 1.72 16.46 14.73
N LYS A 508 0.68 17.05 15.34
CA LYS A 508 -0.47 16.28 15.84
C LYS A 508 -1.43 15.84 14.72
N LEU A 509 -1.31 16.42 13.53
CA LEU A 509 -2.07 15.99 12.35
C LEU A 509 -1.55 14.66 11.78
N VAL A 510 -0.31 14.29 12.08
CA VAL A 510 0.27 13.00 11.69
C VAL A 510 0.05 12.01 12.83
N ARG A 511 -1.00 11.20 12.75
CA ARG A 511 -1.31 10.18 13.76
C ARG A 511 -0.20 9.13 13.83
N ASN A 512 0.22 8.78 15.04
CA ASN A 512 1.17 7.68 15.25
C ASN A 512 0.59 6.35 14.76
N PRO A 513 1.42 5.41 14.26
CA PRO A 513 0.92 4.14 13.71
C PRO A 513 0.09 3.32 14.71
N LEU A 514 0.50 3.27 15.98
CA LEU A 514 -0.20 2.51 17.03
C LEU A 514 -1.50 3.20 17.52
N GLU A 515 -1.66 4.49 17.21
CA GLU A 515 -2.78 5.35 17.61
C GLU A 515 -3.60 5.79 16.39
N LEU A 516 -3.55 5.00 15.31
CA LEU A 516 -4.15 5.36 14.03
C LEU A 516 -5.68 5.48 14.12
N PHE A 517 -6.30 4.59 14.87
CA PHE A 517 -7.75 4.49 15.03
C PHE A 517 -8.19 5.24 16.28
N SER A 518 -9.25 6.02 16.15
CA SER A 518 -9.78 6.84 17.25
C SER A 518 -10.43 6.02 18.37
N ASP A 519 -10.87 4.80 18.09
CA ASP A 519 -11.62 3.96 18.99
C ASP A 519 -10.80 2.81 19.60
N ARG A 520 -9.67 2.41 18.99
CA ARG A 520 -8.82 1.31 19.44
C ARG A 520 -7.34 1.57 19.20
N ARG A 521 -6.50 0.91 19.99
CA ARG A 521 -5.08 0.76 19.67
C ARG A 521 -4.92 -0.13 18.42
N ASN A 522 -4.06 0.26 17.50
CA ASN A 522 -3.70 -0.55 16.34
C ASN A 522 -2.76 -1.70 16.75
N SER A 523 -2.77 -2.79 16.00
CA SER A 523 -1.82 -3.90 16.18
C SER A 523 -0.38 -3.47 15.86
N ALA A 524 0.59 -3.95 16.66
CA ALA A 524 2.01 -3.66 16.44
C ALA A 524 2.66 -4.62 15.43
N GLY A 525 3.49 -4.08 14.54
CA GLY A 525 4.34 -4.85 13.63
C GLY A 525 5.81 -4.80 14.01
N PHE A 526 6.66 -5.25 13.08
CA PHE A 526 8.11 -5.28 13.25
C PHE A 526 8.79 -4.69 12.01
N ASP A 527 9.82 -3.88 12.24
CA ASP A 527 10.66 -3.37 11.16
C ASP A 527 11.73 -4.40 10.79
N LEU A 528 11.54 -5.08 9.66
CA LEU A 528 12.46 -6.09 9.14
C LEU A 528 13.75 -5.50 8.53
N SER A 529 13.95 -4.19 8.60
CA SER A 529 15.22 -3.52 8.29
C SER A 529 16.03 -3.11 9.52
N ASN A 530 15.47 -3.25 10.73
CA ASN A 530 16.13 -2.91 11.99
C ASN A 530 16.75 -4.16 12.64
N GLU A 531 18.08 -4.18 12.83
CA GLU A 531 18.76 -5.35 13.37
C GLU A 531 18.40 -5.69 14.82
N PHE A 532 18.00 -4.72 15.63
CA PHE A 532 17.57 -4.97 17.01
C PHE A 532 16.21 -5.66 17.05
N GLU A 533 15.28 -5.23 16.20
CA GLU A 533 13.99 -5.93 16.03
C GLU A 533 14.20 -7.33 15.44
N LEU A 534 15.08 -7.49 14.45
CA LEU A 534 15.43 -8.81 13.91
C LEU A 534 16.06 -9.73 14.98
N ALA A 535 16.92 -9.20 15.86
CA ALA A 535 17.54 -9.97 16.93
C ALA A 535 16.50 -10.40 17.98
N LYS A 536 15.58 -9.50 18.34
CA LYS A 536 14.45 -9.78 19.22
C LYS A 536 13.53 -10.86 18.64
N LEU A 537 13.19 -10.75 17.35
CA LEU A 537 12.40 -11.75 16.63
C LEU A 537 13.12 -13.10 16.61
N GLU A 538 14.40 -13.12 16.24
CA GLU A 538 15.23 -14.33 16.17
C GLU A 538 15.25 -15.05 17.51
N GLN A 539 15.52 -14.33 18.60
CA GLN A 539 15.51 -14.88 19.95
C GLN A 539 14.14 -15.48 20.30
N ALA A 540 13.07 -14.71 20.16
CA ALA A 540 11.72 -15.15 20.54
C ALA A 540 11.24 -16.37 19.74
N LEU A 541 11.51 -16.41 18.43
CA LEU A 541 11.16 -17.52 17.55
C LEU A 541 11.97 -18.79 17.90
N ASN A 542 13.23 -18.64 18.27
CA ASN A 542 14.10 -19.75 18.65
C ASN A 542 13.72 -20.33 20.02
N GLU A 543 13.43 -19.48 21.00
CA GLU A 543 13.14 -19.88 22.38
C GLU A 543 11.71 -20.42 22.58
N ALA A 544 10.75 -20.02 21.74
CA ALA A 544 9.36 -20.44 21.88
C ALA A 544 9.18 -21.98 21.74
N PRO A 545 8.68 -22.68 22.78
CA PRO A 545 8.48 -24.12 22.72
C PRO A 545 7.20 -24.48 21.96
N ILE A 546 7.27 -25.49 21.10
CA ILE A 546 6.08 -26.09 20.47
C ILE A 546 5.65 -27.28 21.33
N GLU A 547 4.39 -27.29 21.76
CA GLU A 547 3.80 -28.35 22.57
C GLU A 547 3.08 -29.38 21.69
N ASN A 548 2.99 -30.62 22.18
CA ASN A 548 2.02 -31.58 21.64
C ASN A 548 0.60 -31.07 21.91
N ALA A 549 -0.31 -31.33 20.97
CA ALA A 549 -1.67 -30.84 21.05
C ALA A 549 -2.70 -31.97 21.08
N GLN A 550 -3.78 -31.71 21.80
CA GLN A 550 -5.02 -32.47 21.77
C GLN A 550 -6.17 -31.50 21.98
N SER A 551 -7.40 -31.94 21.75
CA SER A 551 -8.59 -31.11 21.95
C SER A 551 -8.65 -30.54 23.37
N LEU A 552 -9.00 -29.25 23.49
CA LEU A 552 -9.22 -28.56 24.77
C LEU A 552 -10.71 -28.49 25.02
N THR A 553 -11.24 -29.50 25.71
CA THR A 553 -12.67 -29.64 26.00
C THR A 553 -12.95 -29.65 27.50
N VAL A 554 -14.22 -29.50 27.89
CA VAL A 554 -14.65 -29.66 29.28
C VAL A 554 -14.57 -31.13 29.73
N LEU A 555 -14.66 -32.06 28.79
CA LEU A 555 -14.57 -33.50 29.05
C LEU A 555 -13.16 -33.88 29.53
N ALA A 556 -13.06 -34.45 30.73
CA ALA A 556 -11.78 -34.83 31.33
C ALA A 556 -11.13 -36.06 30.65
N ASN A 557 -11.93 -36.96 30.09
CA ASN A 557 -11.48 -38.23 29.50
C ASN A 557 -12.07 -38.45 28.09
N ALA A 558 -12.12 -37.41 27.26
CA ALA A 558 -12.57 -37.59 25.88
C ALA A 558 -11.64 -38.54 25.12
N GLU A 559 -12.21 -39.49 24.38
CA GLU A 559 -11.43 -40.42 23.57
C GLU A 559 -10.80 -39.71 22.36
N ASN A 560 -9.50 -39.91 22.18
CA ASN A 560 -8.77 -39.41 21.02
C ASN A 560 -8.31 -40.59 20.16
N LEU A 561 -8.18 -40.34 18.86
CA LEU A 561 -7.45 -41.21 17.94
C LEU A 561 -5.96 -41.24 18.30
N ALA A 562 -5.23 -42.20 17.73
CA ALA A 562 -3.78 -42.25 17.88
C ALA A 562 -3.15 -40.92 17.43
N ALA A 563 -2.20 -40.41 18.21
CA ALA A 563 -1.47 -39.21 17.86
C ALA A 563 -0.69 -39.41 16.56
N HIS A 564 -0.57 -38.34 15.78
CA HIS A 564 0.24 -38.28 14.57
C HIS A 564 1.15 -37.08 14.59
N THR A 565 2.28 -37.21 13.91
CA THR A 565 3.29 -36.17 13.82
C THR A 565 2.88 -35.10 12.82
N VAL A 566 2.89 -33.83 13.24
CA VAL A 566 2.80 -32.67 12.34
C VAL A 566 4.21 -32.35 11.83
N VAL A 567 4.33 -32.17 10.51
CA VAL A 567 5.60 -31.92 9.82
C VAL A 567 5.62 -30.54 9.18
N ASN A 568 6.81 -29.95 9.06
CA ASN A 568 6.98 -28.68 8.35
C ASN A 568 6.75 -28.86 6.84
N PRO A 569 5.81 -28.13 6.19
CA PRO A 569 5.53 -28.27 4.76
C PRO A 569 6.73 -27.90 3.87
N ALA A 570 7.66 -27.07 4.36
CA ALA A 570 8.89 -26.71 3.65
C ALA A 570 9.98 -27.80 3.77
N ASN A 571 9.89 -28.68 4.77
CA ASN A 571 10.87 -29.72 5.03
C ASN A 571 10.24 -30.93 5.73
N LEU A 572 9.83 -31.92 4.95
CA LEU A 572 9.05 -33.08 5.44
C LEU A 572 9.80 -34.02 6.40
N LYS A 573 11.10 -33.79 6.61
CA LYS A 573 11.91 -34.52 7.60
C LYS A 573 11.89 -33.87 8.98
N GLU A 574 11.31 -32.68 9.08
CA GLU A 574 11.25 -31.89 10.31
C GLU A 574 9.91 -32.08 10.99
N ASN A 575 9.93 -32.87 12.06
CA ASN A 575 8.78 -33.11 12.93
C ASN A 575 8.66 -31.96 13.93
N LEU A 576 7.45 -31.38 14.04
CA LEU A 576 7.19 -30.23 14.91
C LEU A 576 6.71 -30.68 16.29
N ALA A 577 5.63 -31.46 16.33
CA ALA A 577 4.99 -31.99 17.53
C ALA A 577 3.99 -33.10 17.17
N GLU A 578 3.48 -33.79 18.19
CA GLU A 578 2.41 -34.79 18.05
C GLU A 578 1.03 -34.15 18.29
N VAL A 579 0.06 -34.52 17.45
CA VAL A 579 -1.34 -34.09 17.56
C VAL A 579 -2.26 -35.30 17.66
N ALA A 580 -3.08 -35.34 18.71
CA ALA A 580 -4.14 -36.34 18.86
C ALA A 580 -5.50 -35.72 18.50
N PHE A 581 -6.13 -36.27 17.46
CA PHE A 581 -7.47 -35.86 17.04
C PHE A 581 -8.54 -36.48 17.93
N LEU A 582 -9.58 -35.72 18.23
CA LEU A 582 -10.74 -36.22 18.95
C LEU A 582 -11.45 -37.29 18.11
N ASN A 583 -11.86 -38.38 18.75
CA ASN A 583 -12.64 -39.40 18.07
C ASN A 583 -14.01 -38.81 17.63
N PRO A 584 -14.42 -38.94 16.36
CA PRO A 584 -15.73 -38.45 15.90
C PRO A 584 -16.94 -38.89 16.74
N THR A 585 -16.86 -40.02 17.45
CA THR A 585 -17.91 -40.48 18.37
C THR A 585 -18.13 -39.55 19.56
N GLU A 586 -17.13 -38.76 19.95
CA GLU A 586 -17.19 -37.81 21.07
C GLU A 586 -17.87 -36.48 20.69
N ALA A 587 -18.13 -36.23 19.39
CA ALA A 587 -18.67 -34.95 18.90
C ALA A 587 -19.94 -34.51 19.63
N GLN A 588 -20.87 -35.45 19.87
CA GLN A 588 -22.12 -35.20 20.61
C GLN A 588 -21.86 -34.83 22.07
N ALA A 589 -20.93 -35.52 22.74
CA ALA A 589 -20.62 -35.28 24.15
C ALA A 589 -19.98 -33.89 24.34
N VAL A 590 -19.01 -33.54 23.47
CA VAL A 590 -18.37 -32.22 23.48
C VAL A 590 -19.38 -31.11 23.18
N PHE A 591 -20.23 -31.31 22.18
CA PHE A 591 -21.30 -30.37 21.84
C PHE A 591 -22.25 -30.16 23.03
N ASN A 592 -22.67 -31.24 23.70
CA ASN A 592 -23.57 -31.17 24.85
C ASN A 592 -22.94 -30.42 26.02
N ALA A 593 -21.63 -30.59 26.26
CA ALA A 593 -20.89 -29.96 27.34
C ALA A 593 -20.64 -28.45 27.14
N ALA A 594 -20.74 -27.94 25.91
CA ALA A 594 -20.61 -26.51 25.65
C ALA A 594 -21.75 -25.73 26.35
N ASN A 595 -21.40 -24.68 27.08
CA ASN A 595 -22.37 -23.85 27.82
C ASN A 595 -21.89 -22.39 27.81
N ASN A 596 -22.82 -21.46 27.55
CA ASN A 596 -22.55 -20.03 27.58
C ASN A 596 -23.17 -19.31 28.78
N GLU A 597 -23.88 -19.96 29.70
CA GLU A 597 -24.57 -19.30 30.81
C GLU A 597 -23.66 -18.36 31.61
N THR A 598 -22.49 -18.84 32.04
CA THR A 598 -21.51 -18.06 32.79
C THR A 598 -20.94 -16.89 31.98
N TRP A 599 -20.72 -17.11 30.69
CA TRP A 599 -20.13 -16.14 29.77
C TRP A 599 -21.14 -15.07 29.30
N ALA A 600 -22.37 -15.48 29.01
CA ALA A 600 -23.48 -14.63 28.61
C ALA A 600 -23.97 -13.74 29.76
N ALA A 601 -23.83 -14.20 31.01
CA ALA A 601 -24.15 -13.43 32.21
C ALA A 601 -23.17 -12.26 32.46
N GLN A 602 -21.97 -12.30 31.88
CA GLN A 602 -21.05 -11.16 31.94
C GLN A 602 -21.61 -9.97 31.16
N SER A 603 -21.27 -8.77 31.59
CA SER A 603 -21.55 -7.55 30.85
C SER A 603 -20.76 -7.49 29.54
N ALA A 604 -21.23 -6.65 28.60
CA ALA A 604 -20.52 -6.39 27.34
C ALA A 604 -19.08 -5.91 27.57
N THR A 605 -18.88 -5.01 28.54
CA THR A 605 -17.56 -4.49 28.92
C THR A 605 -16.64 -5.56 29.50
N GLU A 606 -17.15 -6.46 30.35
CA GLU A 606 -16.34 -7.57 30.90
C GLU A 606 -15.84 -8.50 29.79
N ARG A 607 -16.74 -8.91 28.88
CA ARG A 607 -16.34 -9.70 27.70
C ARG A 607 -15.35 -8.96 26.82
N ALA A 608 -15.61 -7.68 26.52
CA ALA A 608 -14.72 -6.84 25.71
C ALA A 608 -13.30 -6.75 26.31
N ASN A 609 -13.19 -6.61 27.64
CA ASN A 609 -11.91 -6.57 28.33
C ASN A 609 -11.15 -7.91 28.25
N VAL A 610 -11.85 -9.04 28.28
CA VAL A 610 -11.22 -10.36 28.05
C VAL A 610 -10.66 -10.45 26.62
N LEU A 611 -11.40 -9.97 25.61
CA LEU A 611 -10.92 -9.95 24.23
C LEU A 611 -9.68 -9.05 24.07
N ARG A 612 -9.68 -7.85 24.68
CA ARG A 612 -8.50 -6.96 24.68
C ARG A 612 -7.30 -7.60 25.37
N LYS A 613 -7.51 -8.25 26.51
CA LYS A 613 -6.45 -9.00 27.20
C LYS A 613 -5.91 -10.17 26.36
N ALA A 614 -6.76 -10.84 25.59
CA ALA A 614 -6.30 -11.86 24.64
C ALA A 614 -5.44 -11.25 23.52
N ALA A 615 -5.80 -10.05 23.04
CA ALA A 615 -5.01 -9.33 22.05
C ALA A 615 -3.61 -8.98 22.58
N ASP A 616 -3.54 -8.52 23.83
CA ASP A 616 -2.27 -8.22 24.49
C ASP A 616 -1.44 -9.50 24.73
N LEU A 617 -2.08 -10.61 25.14
CA LEU A 617 -1.41 -11.91 25.26
C LEU A 617 -0.88 -12.44 23.93
N TYR A 618 -1.56 -12.17 22.80
CA TYR A 618 -1.07 -12.53 21.47
C TYR A 618 0.18 -11.72 21.11
N GLU A 619 0.18 -10.40 21.37
CA GLU A 619 1.36 -9.55 21.17
C GLU A 619 2.51 -9.94 22.11
N GLU A 620 2.24 -10.34 23.37
CA GLU A 620 3.25 -10.83 24.32
C GLU A 620 3.85 -12.19 23.91
N ASN A 621 3.06 -13.05 23.27
CA ASN A 621 3.45 -14.39 22.84
C ASN A 621 3.74 -14.47 21.33
N PHE A 622 4.10 -13.35 20.70
CA PHE A 622 4.35 -13.24 19.27
C PHE A 622 5.33 -14.32 18.76
N GLY A 623 6.37 -14.63 19.53
CA GLY A 623 7.39 -15.62 19.16
C GLY A 623 6.80 -17.02 18.90
N LEU A 624 5.87 -17.49 19.74
CA LEU A 624 5.22 -18.79 19.54
C LEU A 624 4.27 -18.78 18.35
N LEU A 625 3.39 -17.77 18.30
CA LEU A 625 2.34 -17.68 17.28
C LEU A 625 2.95 -17.50 15.87
N MET A 626 3.96 -16.64 15.74
CA MET A 626 4.67 -16.45 14.48
C MET A 626 5.50 -17.67 14.10
N LYS A 627 6.18 -18.33 15.05
CA LYS A 627 6.91 -19.56 14.78
C LYS A 627 6.01 -20.62 14.15
N LEU A 628 4.83 -20.85 14.75
CA LEU A 628 3.85 -21.80 14.23
C LEU A 628 3.32 -21.37 12.85
N ALA A 629 2.99 -20.09 12.65
CA ALA A 629 2.58 -19.61 11.32
C ALA A 629 3.64 -19.89 10.24
N ILE A 630 4.93 -19.80 10.59
CA ILE A 630 6.04 -20.05 9.67
C ILE A 630 6.25 -21.55 9.43
N VAL A 631 6.39 -22.34 10.50
CA VAL A 631 6.84 -23.74 10.39
C VAL A 631 5.71 -24.76 10.25
N GLU A 632 4.50 -24.45 10.74
CA GLU A 632 3.31 -25.29 10.57
C GLU A 632 2.57 -24.95 9.27
N ALA A 633 2.36 -23.66 8.99
CA ALA A 633 1.57 -23.21 7.84
C ALA A 633 2.40 -22.73 6.63
N GLY A 634 3.74 -22.72 6.74
CA GLY A 634 4.64 -22.38 5.64
C GLY A 634 4.71 -20.89 5.29
N LYS A 635 4.27 -19.99 6.18
CA LYS A 635 4.24 -18.54 5.89
C LYS A 635 5.60 -17.89 6.00
N THR A 636 5.91 -16.97 5.10
CA THR A 636 7.09 -16.10 5.24
C THR A 636 6.95 -15.20 6.47
N LEU A 637 8.08 -14.70 6.97
CA LEU A 637 8.09 -13.84 8.15
C LEU A 637 7.18 -12.60 8.03
N PRO A 638 7.16 -11.83 6.91
CA PRO A 638 6.19 -10.73 6.75
C PRO A 638 4.72 -11.18 6.82
N ASN A 639 4.40 -12.36 6.27
CA ASN A 639 3.05 -12.90 6.31
C ASN A 639 2.65 -13.38 7.71
N ALA A 640 3.59 -13.92 8.50
CA ALA A 640 3.35 -14.28 9.89
C ALA A 640 3.11 -13.06 10.79
N ILE A 641 3.83 -11.95 10.56
CA ILE A 641 3.59 -10.66 11.24
C ILE A 641 2.19 -10.13 10.89
N ALA A 642 1.86 -10.08 9.60
CA ALA A 642 0.55 -9.60 9.14
C ALA A 642 -0.60 -10.42 9.73
N GLU A 643 -0.44 -11.73 9.84
CA GLU A 643 -1.45 -12.61 10.42
C GLU A 643 -1.61 -12.42 11.93
N LEU A 644 -0.52 -12.27 12.68
CA LEU A 644 -0.60 -11.94 14.11
C LEU A 644 -1.34 -10.62 14.32
N ARG A 645 -0.99 -9.61 13.51
CA ARG A 645 -1.61 -8.29 13.56
C ARG A 645 -3.11 -8.35 13.27
N GLU A 646 -3.51 -9.08 12.23
CA GLU A 646 -4.92 -9.26 11.87
C GLU A 646 -5.71 -9.95 12.99
N ALA A 647 -5.13 -10.96 13.66
CA ALA A 647 -5.76 -11.62 14.81
C ALA A 647 -5.96 -10.66 16.00
N VAL A 648 -4.94 -9.86 16.32
CA VAL A 648 -4.99 -8.81 17.35
C VAL A 648 -6.03 -7.75 17.01
N ASP A 649 -6.09 -7.34 15.75
CA ASP A 649 -7.06 -6.35 15.28
C ASP A 649 -8.50 -6.88 15.36
N PHE A 650 -8.76 -8.15 15.03
CA PHE A 650 -10.09 -8.76 15.23
C PHE A 650 -10.52 -8.73 16.69
N LEU A 651 -9.64 -9.10 17.62
CA LEU A 651 -9.93 -9.09 19.05
C LEU A 651 -10.28 -7.69 19.55
N ARG A 652 -9.46 -6.69 19.19
CA ARG A 652 -9.67 -5.28 19.59
C ARG A 652 -10.91 -4.68 18.91
N TYR A 653 -11.12 -4.95 17.63
CA TYR A 653 -12.26 -4.46 16.87
C TYR A 653 -13.60 -5.01 17.41
N TYR A 654 -13.71 -6.32 17.62
CA TYR A 654 -14.95 -6.91 18.12
C TYR A 654 -15.23 -6.56 19.59
N ALA A 655 -14.20 -6.33 20.41
CA ALA A 655 -14.38 -5.76 21.75
C ALA A 655 -15.07 -4.38 21.69
N ASN A 656 -14.64 -3.52 20.78
CA ASN A 656 -15.25 -2.20 20.60
C ASN A 656 -16.66 -2.27 20.01
N GLN A 657 -16.86 -3.08 18.98
CA GLN A 657 -18.18 -3.25 18.36
C GLN A 657 -19.20 -3.79 19.37
N LEU A 658 -18.77 -4.69 20.26
CA LEU A 658 -19.61 -5.20 21.35
C LEU A 658 -20.07 -4.08 22.28
N GLU A 659 -19.14 -3.25 22.77
CA GLU A 659 -19.48 -2.13 23.66
C GLU A 659 -20.34 -1.08 22.96
N TYR A 660 -20.07 -0.82 21.69
CA TYR A 660 -20.85 0.10 20.87
C TYR A 660 -22.32 -0.32 20.73
N LEU A 661 -22.55 -1.59 20.35
CA LEU A 661 -23.91 -2.15 20.28
C LEU A 661 -24.59 -2.18 21.64
N ALA A 662 -23.85 -2.45 22.73
CA ALA A 662 -24.40 -2.52 24.07
C ALA A 662 -24.82 -1.14 24.61
N LYS A 663 -24.04 -0.09 24.33
CA LYS A 663 -24.26 1.27 24.83
C LYS A 663 -25.66 1.80 24.52
N ASP A 664 -26.13 1.56 23.30
CA ASP A 664 -27.43 2.04 22.80
C ASP A 664 -28.50 0.93 22.75
N GLN A 665 -28.29 -0.18 23.48
CA GLN A 665 -29.21 -1.33 23.59
C GLN A 665 -29.54 -2.01 22.24
N HIS A 666 -28.58 -2.00 21.31
CA HIS A 666 -28.67 -2.67 20.01
C HIS A 666 -28.10 -4.10 20.03
N LEU A 667 -27.40 -4.48 21.10
CA LEU A 667 -26.88 -5.83 21.28
C LEU A 667 -28.02 -6.80 21.61
N GLY A 668 -28.34 -7.70 20.66
CA GLY A 668 -29.30 -8.77 20.89
C GLY A 668 -28.80 -9.85 21.86
N ALA A 669 -29.71 -10.68 22.36
CA ALA A 669 -29.34 -11.84 23.18
C ALA A 669 -28.44 -12.82 22.38
N PRO A 670 -27.56 -13.59 23.04
CA PRO A 670 -26.77 -14.61 22.36
C PRO A 670 -27.67 -15.63 21.65
N ARG A 671 -27.15 -16.23 20.58
CA ARG A 671 -27.85 -17.32 19.89
C ARG A 671 -27.86 -18.59 20.71
N GLY A 672 -26.70 -18.97 21.25
CA GLY A 672 -26.50 -20.21 22.01
C GLY A 672 -25.16 -20.85 21.66
N LYS A 673 -25.17 -22.02 21.03
CA LYS A 673 -23.97 -22.77 20.62
C LYS A 673 -23.61 -22.48 19.17
N VAL A 674 -22.38 -22.04 18.94
CA VAL A 674 -21.84 -21.70 17.62
C VAL A 674 -20.66 -22.61 17.28
N LEU A 675 -20.69 -23.21 16.09
CA LEU A 675 -19.56 -23.95 15.53
C LEU A 675 -18.72 -23.02 14.66
N CYS A 676 -17.44 -22.85 15.00
CA CYS A 676 -16.48 -22.12 14.18
C CYS A 676 -15.57 -23.12 13.45
N ILE A 677 -15.60 -23.13 12.12
CA ILE A 677 -14.73 -23.93 11.26
C ILE A 677 -13.85 -22.99 10.44
N SER A 678 -12.54 -23.10 10.63
CA SER A 678 -11.56 -22.17 10.05
C SER A 678 -10.55 -22.88 9.14
N PRO A 679 -9.97 -22.16 8.16
CA PRO A 679 -9.09 -22.73 7.16
C PRO A 679 -7.62 -22.73 7.60
N TRP A 680 -6.80 -23.50 6.90
CA TRP A 680 -5.36 -23.62 7.16
C TRP A 680 -4.53 -22.42 6.67
N ASN A 681 -5.08 -21.56 5.80
CA ASN A 681 -4.32 -20.52 5.13
C ASN A 681 -4.24 -19.21 5.91
N PHE A 682 -5.14 -19.00 6.87
CA PHE A 682 -5.04 -17.98 7.93
C PHE A 682 -5.39 -18.64 9.27
N PRO A 683 -4.52 -19.57 9.72
CA PRO A 683 -4.84 -20.47 10.82
C PRO A 683 -4.89 -19.79 12.18
N LEU A 684 -4.39 -18.55 12.30
CA LEU A 684 -4.51 -17.72 13.49
C LEU A 684 -5.54 -16.61 13.30
N ALA A 685 -5.45 -15.82 12.22
CA ALA A 685 -6.29 -14.61 12.07
C ALA A 685 -7.77 -14.93 11.87
N ILE A 686 -8.11 -15.76 10.87
CA ILE A 686 -9.50 -16.12 10.60
C ILE A 686 -10.04 -16.98 11.75
N PHE A 687 -9.25 -17.93 12.26
CA PHE A 687 -9.60 -18.70 13.46
C PHE A 687 -10.01 -17.78 14.62
N THR A 688 -9.15 -16.81 14.95
CA THR A 688 -9.39 -15.87 16.04
C THR A 688 -10.57 -14.95 15.74
N GLY A 689 -10.71 -14.44 14.52
CA GLY A 689 -11.83 -13.58 14.13
C GLY A 689 -13.20 -14.24 14.30
N GLN A 690 -13.35 -15.49 13.84
CA GLN A 690 -14.59 -16.26 14.01
C GLN A 690 -14.90 -16.53 15.50
N VAL A 691 -13.90 -16.97 16.26
CA VAL A 691 -14.04 -17.30 17.67
C VAL A 691 -14.33 -16.05 18.50
N ALA A 692 -13.57 -14.97 18.30
CA ALA A 692 -13.71 -13.71 19.03
C ALA A 692 -15.08 -13.07 18.79
N ALA A 693 -15.56 -13.03 17.55
CA ALA A 693 -16.89 -12.50 17.25
C ALA A 693 -18.01 -13.30 17.94
N SER A 694 -17.90 -14.63 17.90
CA SER A 694 -18.90 -15.52 18.51
C SER A 694 -18.92 -15.40 20.03
N LEU A 695 -17.74 -15.29 20.66
CA LEU A 695 -17.60 -15.03 22.09
C LEU A 695 -18.09 -13.63 22.46
N ALA A 696 -17.76 -12.59 21.68
CA ALA A 696 -18.22 -11.23 21.94
C ALA A 696 -19.76 -11.15 22.00
N ALA A 697 -20.43 -11.83 21.06
CA ALA A 697 -21.89 -12.00 21.02
C ALA A 697 -22.47 -12.86 22.17
N GLY A 698 -21.64 -13.40 23.07
CA GLY A 698 -22.05 -14.16 24.26
C GLY A 698 -22.37 -15.63 23.99
N ASN A 699 -21.93 -16.19 22.87
CA ASN A 699 -22.19 -17.60 22.51
C ASN A 699 -21.16 -18.55 23.12
N ALA A 700 -21.53 -19.83 23.23
CA ALA A 700 -20.57 -20.91 23.47
C ALA A 700 -20.01 -21.36 22.12
N VAL A 701 -18.69 -21.47 22.04
CA VAL A 701 -17.97 -21.73 20.80
C VAL A 701 -17.35 -23.11 20.82
N ILE A 702 -17.62 -23.89 19.78
CA ILE A 702 -16.88 -25.10 19.46
C ILE A 702 -16.01 -24.74 18.27
N ALA A 703 -14.70 -24.69 18.46
CA ALA A 703 -13.75 -24.26 17.43
C ALA A 703 -13.06 -25.49 16.82
N LYS A 704 -13.28 -25.71 15.52
CA LYS A 704 -12.62 -26.76 14.71
C LYS A 704 -11.68 -26.09 13.70
N PRO A 705 -10.36 -26.08 13.95
CA PRO A 705 -9.38 -25.58 12.97
C PRO A 705 -9.21 -26.59 11.82
N ALA A 706 -8.60 -26.16 10.72
CA ALA A 706 -8.13 -27.08 9.69
C ALA A 706 -7.09 -28.05 10.28
N GLU A 707 -7.13 -29.31 9.86
CA GLU A 707 -6.28 -30.39 10.38
C GLU A 707 -4.78 -30.10 10.22
N GLN A 708 -4.41 -29.41 9.13
CA GLN A 708 -3.03 -29.06 8.81
C GLN A 708 -2.41 -28.09 9.84
N THR A 709 -3.22 -27.30 10.55
CA THR A 709 -2.75 -26.19 11.39
C THR A 709 -3.35 -26.25 12.79
N SER A 710 -3.20 -27.41 13.44
CA SER A 710 -3.78 -27.70 14.74
C SER A 710 -3.02 -27.06 15.92
N LEU A 711 -1.69 -26.93 15.81
CA LEU A 711 -0.81 -26.45 16.87
C LEU A 711 -1.01 -24.95 17.14
N ILE A 712 -1.11 -24.13 16.09
CA ILE A 712 -1.35 -22.69 16.25
C ILE A 712 -2.73 -22.39 16.84
N ALA A 713 -3.76 -23.14 16.44
CA ALA A 713 -5.09 -23.04 17.03
C ALA A 713 -5.10 -23.48 18.51
N TYR A 714 -4.34 -24.52 18.84
CA TYR A 714 -4.13 -24.96 20.23
C TYR A 714 -3.46 -23.88 21.09
N ALA A 715 -2.39 -23.25 20.59
CA ALA A 715 -1.74 -22.14 21.27
C ALA A 715 -2.69 -20.94 21.46
N ALA A 716 -3.42 -20.56 20.41
CA ALA A 716 -4.41 -19.47 20.44
C ALA A 716 -5.49 -19.70 21.52
N VAL A 717 -6.07 -20.89 21.61
CA VAL A 717 -7.12 -21.19 22.60
C VAL A 717 -6.58 -21.22 24.02
N LYS A 718 -5.35 -21.71 24.25
CA LYS A 718 -4.70 -21.59 25.57
C LYS A 718 -4.59 -20.13 26.02
N LEU A 719 -4.21 -19.23 25.11
CA LEU A 719 -4.10 -17.80 25.40
C LEU A 719 -5.48 -17.16 25.63
N LEU A 720 -6.53 -17.56 24.89
CA LEU A 720 -7.90 -17.12 25.14
C LEU A 720 -8.41 -17.57 26.53
N HIS A 721 -8.11 -18.79 26.95
CA HIS A 721 -8.41 -19.25 28.30
C HIS A 721 -7.64 -18.47 29.37
N GLN A 722 -6.35 -18.20 29.14
CA GLN A 722 -5.53 -17.36 30.02
C GLN A 722 -6.05 -15.92 30.10
N ALA A 723 -6.61 -15.39 29.02
CA ALA A 723 -7.26 -14.08 29.00
C ALA A 723 -8.47 -14.05 29.94
N GLY A 724 -9.23 -15.14 30.00
CA GLY A 724 -10.38 -15.31 30.90
C GLY A 724 -11.59 -15.96 30.27
N VAL A 725 -11.49 -16.48 29.04
CA VAL A 725 -12.59 -17.21 28.39
C VAL A 725 -12.81 -18.55 29.11
N PRO A 726 -14.00 -18.84 29.66
CA PRO A 726 -14.27 -20.12 30.32
C PRO A 726 -14.17 -21.31 29.36
N LYS A 727 -13.79 -22.49 29.87
CA LYS A 727 -13.65 -23.71 29.05
C LYS A 727 -14.98 -24.20 28.49
N GLU A 728 -16.07 -23.98 29.22
CA GLU A 728 -17.42 -24.29 28.76
C GLU A 728 -17.89 -23.37 27.62
N ALA A 729 -17.37 -22.13 27.59
CA ALA A 729 -17.70 -21.12 26.58
C ALA A 729 -16.82 -21.24 25.32
N LEU A 730 -15.65 -21.85 25.40
CA LEU A 730 -14.78 -22.12 24.26
C LEU A 730 -14.16 -23.51 24.39
N GLN A 731 -14.50 -24.41 23.47
CA GLN A 731 -13.87 -25.72 23.36
C GLN A 731 -13.15 -25.82 22.01
N LEU A 732 -11.87 -26.20 22.04
CA LEU A 732 -11.10 -26.53 20.84
C LEU A 732 -11.26 -28.01 20.52
N VAL A 733 -11.62 -28.31 19.28
CA VAL A 733 -11.85 -29.67 18.80
C VAL A 733 -10.96 -29.93 17.60
N LEU A 734 -9.86 -30.66 17.82
CA LEU A 734 -8.88 -31.01 16.79
C LEU A 734 -9.32 -32.29 16.07
N GLY A 735 -9.38 -32.24 14.73
CA GLY A 735 -9.74 -33.38 13.90
C GLY A 735 -9.76 -33.07 12.42
N ALA A 736 -9.99 -34.09 11.61
CA ALA A 736 -10.10 -33.96 10.16
C ALA A 736 -11.57 -33.67 9.73
N GLY A 737 -11.84 -33.83 8.43
CA GLY A 737 -13.17 -33.57 7.85
C GLY A 737 -14.29 -34.47 8.38
N ASP A 738 -13.99 -35.69 8.83
CA ASP A 738 -14.95 -36.61 9.42
C ASP A 738 -15.52 -36.10 10.75
N LEU A 739 -14.65 -35.58 11.63
CA LEU A 739 -15.05 -34.91 12.85
C LEU A 739 -15.83 -33.62 12.55
N GLY A 740 -15.38 -32.85 11.56
CA GLY A 740 -16.14 -31.67 11.08
C GLY A 740 -17.56 -32.04 10.64
N ALA A 741 -17.71 -33.12 9.86
CA ALA A 741 -19.00 -33.63 9.43
C ALA A 741 -19.86 -34.11 10.61
N ALA A 742 -19.27 -34.81 11.59
CA ALA A 742 -19.96 -35.27 12.80
C ALA A 742 -20.43 -34.09 13.68
N LEU A 743 -19.63 -33.04 13.80
CA LEU A 743 -20.00 -31.81 14.49
C LEU A 743 -21.17 -31.13 13.76
N VAL A 744 -21.10 -30.92 12.45
CA VAL A 744 -22.19 -30.25 11.69
C VAL A 744 -23.54 -30.98 11.80
N GLN A 745 -23.57 -32.26 12.22
CA GLN A 745 -24.84 -32.95 12.53
C GLN A 745 -25.52 -32.50 13.83
N GLN A 746 -24.80 -31.82 14.73
CA GLN A 746 -25.29 -31.37 16.02
C GLN A 746 -26.23 -30.16 15.88
N ALA A 747 -27.09 -29.95 16.89
CA ALA A 747 -28.09 -28.89 16.89
C ALA A 747 -27.50 -27.51 17.27
N PHE A 748 -26.50 -27.04 16.53
CA PHE A 748 -25.93 -25.70 16.69
C PHE A 748 -26.97 -24.62 16.41
N ASP A 749 -26.84 -23.44 17.04
CA ASP A 749 -27.64 -22.24 16.78
C ASP A 749 -26.98 -21.31 15.74
N GLY A 750 -25.72 -21.57 15.42
CA GLY A 750 -25.02 -20.93 14.31
C GLY A 750 -23.76 -21.70 13.89
N VAL A 751 -23.39 -21.55 12.63
CA VAL A 751 -22.13 -22.04 12.08
C VAL A 751 -21.43 -20.87 11.40
N VAL A 752 -20.17 -20.64 11.79
CA VAL A 752 -19.26 -19.70 11.13
C VAL A 752 -18.21 -20.54 10.43
N PHE A 753 -18.24 -20.55 9.10
CA PHE A 753 -17.39 -21.37 8.26
C PHE A 753 -16.53 -20.48 7.36
N THR A 754 -15.25 -20.81 7.24
CA THR A 754 -14.41 -20.29 6.17
C THR A 754 -13.63 -21.43 5.52
N GLY A 755 -13.78 -21.59 4.20
CA GLY A 755 -13.19 -22.70 3.46
C GLY A 755 -13.75 -22.82 2.04
N SER A 756 -13.81 -24.03 1.49
CA SER A 756 -14.25 -24.21 0.10
C SER A 756 -15.77 -24.06 -0.07
N THR A 757 -16.20 -23.59 -1.24
CA THR A 757 -17.62 -23.44 -1.58
C THR A 757 -18.36 -24.79 -1.54
N GLU A 758 -17.69 -25.88 -1.92
CA GLU A 758 -18.25 -27.23 -1.89
C GLU A 758 -18.59 -27.67 -0.47
N VAL A 759 -17.70 -27.46 0.50
CA VAL A 759 -17.94 -27.79 1.91
C VAL A 759 -19.02 -26.90 2.50
N ALA A 760 -19.01 -25.60 2.19
CA ALA A 760 -20.05 -24.67 2.64
C ALA A 760 -21.45 -25.09 2.16
N LYS A 761 -21.56 -25.60 0.92
CA LYS A 761 -22.81 -26.16 0.37
C LYS A 761 -23.29 -27.42 1.10
N LEU A 762 -22.37 -28.26 1.59
CA LEU A 762 -22.75 -29.41 2.42
C LEU A 762 -23.31 -28.95 3.77
N ILE A 763 -22.69 -27.93 4.39
CA ILE A 763 -23.16 -27.34 5.64
C ILE A 763 -24.54 -26.69 5.45
N GLU A 764 -24.75 -25.93 4.38
CA GLU A 764 -26.03 -25.31 4.04
C GLU A 764 -27.16 -26.34 3.96
N LYS A 765 -26.94 -27.44 3.23
CA LYS A 765 -27.93 -28.53 3.10
C LYS A 765 -28.30 -29.14 4.45
N ARG A 766 -27.33 -29.27 5.36
CA ARG A 766 -27.59 -29.78 6.70
C ARG A 766 -28.40 -28.77 7.54
N ILE A 767 -28.02 -27.49 7.49
CA ILE A 767 -28.71 -26.41 8.21
C ILE A 767 -30.16 -26.27 7.75
N ALA A 768 -30.44 -26.42 6.45
CA ALA A 768 -31.80 -26.35 5.91
C ALA A 768 -32.78 -27.38 6.51
N GLN A 769 -32.27 -28.48 7.10
CA GLN A 769 -33.07 -29.52 7.73
C GLN A 769 -33.27 -29.34 9.24
N ALA A 770 -32.57 -28.37 9.85
CA ALA A 770 -32.57 -28.15 11.29
C ALA A 770 -33.90 -27.54 11.79
N ASP A 771 -34.30 -27.93 13.00
CA ASP A 771 -35.52 -27.48 13.67
C ASP A 771 -35.36 -26.13 14.38
N ASN A 772 -34.15 -25.77 14.77
CA ASN A 772 -33.84 -24.57 15.56
C ASN A 772 -33.41 -23.35 14.72
N ASP A 773 -33.59 -23.40 13.40
CA ASP A 773 -33.25 -22.35 12.41
C ASP A 773 -31.88 -21.68 12.61
N PRO A 774 -30.77 -22.46 12.51
CA PRO A 774 -29.45 -21.93 12.77
C PRO A 774 -28.96 -20.99 11.67
N VAL A 775 -28.13 -20.03 12.08
CA VAL A 775 -27.49 -19.11 11.12
C VAL A 775 -26.24 -19.70 10.52
N LEU A 776 -26.03 -19.47 9.22
CA LEU A 776 -24.77 -19.74 8.54
C LEU A 776 -24.12 -18.41 8.16
N ILE A 777 -22.87 -18.23 8.59
CA ILE A 777 -21.91 -17.31 7.98
C ILE A 777 -20.89 -18.20 7.26
N ALA A 778 -20.83 -18.13 5.94
CA ALA A 778 -19.89 -18.90 5.15
C ALA A 778 -19.10 -17.97 4.23
N GLU A 779 -17.81 -17.81 4.52
CA GLU A 779 -16.86 -17.11 3.67
C GLU A 779 -16.05 -18.14 2.87
N THR A 780 -15.92 -17.94 1.56
CA THR A 780 -15.35 -18.97 0.68
C THR A 780 -14.37 -18.38 -0.33
N GLY A 781 -14.11 -19.10 -1.43
CA GLY A 781 -13.07 -18.75 -2.40
C GLY A 781 -13.42 -17.60 -3.34
N GLY A 782 -12.47 -17.25 -4.21
CA GLY A 782 -12.62 -16.17 -5.17
C GLY A 782 -11.92 -16.43 -6.50
N GLN A 783 -12.54 -15.99 -7.60
CA GLN A 783 -11.88 -15.87 -8.90
C GLN A 783 -11.49 -14.40 -9.12
N ASN A 784 -10.57 -13.92 -8.29
CA ASN A 784 -10.30 -12.49 -8.14
C ASN A 784 -9.63 -11.88 -9.37
N VAL A 785 -10.01 -10.65 -9.67
CA VAL A 785 -9.64 -9.97 -10.92
C VAL A 785 -8.99 -8.62 -10.66
N LEU A 786 -7.91 -8.33 -11.39
CA LEU A 786 -7.33 -6.99 -11.47
C LEU A 786 -7.34 -6.54 -12.93
N VAL A 787 -7.93 -5.37 -13.19
CA VAL A 787 -7.98 -4.74 -14.51
C VAL A 787 -6.89 -3.68 -14.58
N SER A 788 -6.08 -3.69 -15.63
CA SER A 788 -5.13 -2.61 -15.91
C SER A 788 -5.34 -2.06 -17.31
N ASP A 789 -5.53 -0.75 -17.40
CA ASP A 789 -5.55 -0.03 -18.67
C ASP A 789 -4.14 0.45 -19.07
N SER A 790 -4.06 1.16 -20.20
CA SER A 790 -2.81 1.70 -20.73
C SER A 790 -2.31 2.99 -20.05
N SER A 791 -3.08 3.56 -19.11
CA SER A 791 -2.72 4.75 -18.33
C SER A 791 -2.02 4.45 -17.01
N ALA A 792 -2.13 3.21 -16.53
CA ALA A 792 -1.46 2.74 -15.34
C ALA A 792 0.08 2.75 -15.48
N LEU A 793 0.78 2.97 -14.37
CA LEU A 793 2.24 2.91 -14.32
C LEU A 793 2.70 1.45 -14.29
N PRO A 794 3.50 0.98 -15.27
CA PRO A 794 3.85 -0.44 -15.37
C PRO A 794 4.51 -1.02 -14.12
N GLU A 795 5.47 -0.29 -13.54
CA GLU A 795 6.24 -0.75 -12.39
C GLU A 795 5.36 -0.97 -11.16
N GLN A 796 4.38 -0.10 -10.92
CA GLN A 796 3.39 -0.26 -9.83
C GLN A 796 2.50 -1.47 -10.06
N VAL A 797 1.93 -1.60 -11.26
CA VAL A 797 1.06 -2.74 -11.61
C VAL A 797 1.82 -4.06 -11.47
N VAL A 798 3.08 -4.14 -11.94
CA VAL A 798 3.88 -5.36 -11.82
C VAL A 798 4.14 -5.69 -10.35
N ALA A 799 4.54 -4.71 -9.53
CA ALA A 799 4.73 -4.93 -8.09
C ALA A 799 3.45 -5.45 -7.41
N ASP A 800 2.31 -4.82 -7.69
CA ASP A 800 1.01 -5.16 -7.10
C ASP A 800 0.47 -6.50 -7.61
N VAL A 801 0.69 -6.84 -8.88
CA VAL A 801 0.36 -8.15 -9.48
C VAL A 801 1.19 -9.25 -8.84
N LEU A 802 2.51 -9.06 -8.72
CA LEU A 802 3.38 -10.06 -8.12
C LEU A 802 3.03 -10.31 -6.65
N SER A 803 2.80 -9.23 -5.89
CA SER A 803 2.34 -9.32 -4.50
C SER A 803 0.98 -10.00 -4.41
N SER A 804 0.01 -9.63 -5.25
CA SER A 804 -1.35 -10.18 -5.15
C SER A 804 -1.44 -11.65 -5.59
N ALA A 805 -0.64 -12.08 -6.56
CA ALA A 805 -0.75 -13.43 -7.14
C ALA A 805 0.11 -14.48 -6.41
N PHE A 806 1.28 -14.09 -5.91
CA PHE A 806 2.30 -15.05 -5.46
C PHE A 806 2.65 -14.98 -3.97
N ASP A 807 2.31 -13.88 -3.27
CA ASP A 807 2.46 -13.81 -1.81
C ASP A 807 1.73 -14.99 -1.12
N SER A 808 2.31 -15.54 -0.05
CA SER A 808 1.85 -16.77 0.61
C SER A 808 1.66 -17.96 -0.36
N ALA A 809 2.50 -18.05 -1.41
CA ALA A 809 2.35 -19.01 -2.50
C ALA A 809 0.96 -18.97 -3.17
N GLY A 810 0.34 -17.78 -3.24
CA GLY A 810 -0.99 -17.59 -3.80
C GLY A 810 -2.11 -18.27 -2.99
N GLN A 811 -1.85 -18.67 -1.74
CA GLN A 811 -2.80 -19.34 -0.85
C GLN A 811 -3.66 -18.36 -0.04
N ARG A 812 -4.01 -17.21 -0.62
CA ARG A 812 -4.99 -16.28 -0.06
C ARG A 812 -6.30 -16.40 -0.83
N CYS A 813 -7.43 -16.35 -0.13
CA CYS A 813 -8.74 -16.25 -0.79
C CYS A 813 -8.82 -14.99 -1.67
N SER A 814 -8.12 -13.91 -1.30
CA SER A 814 -8.01 -12.65 -2.04
C SER A 814 -6.95 -12.63 -3.14
N ALA A 815 -6.15 -13.69 -3.31
CA ALA A 815 -5.04 -13.68 -4.26
C ALA A 815 -5.53 -13.48 -5.71
N LEU A 816 -4.75 -12.72 -6.49
CA LEU A 816 -5.05 -12.41 -7.89
C LEU A 816 -5.01 -13.68 -8.73
N ARG A 817 -6.13 -14.00 -9.38
CA ARG A 817 -6.25 -15.17 -10.26
C ARG A 817 -6.25 -14.79 -11.73
N ILE A 818 -6.89 -13.66 -12.07
CA ILE A 818 -7.06 -13.16 -13.43
C ILE A 818 -6.58 -11.71 -13.50
N LEU A 819 -5.55 -11.47 -14.30
CA LEU A 819 -5.15 -10.13 -14.70
C LEU A 819 -5.72 -9.81 -16.09
N LEU A 820 -6.58 -8.80 -16.17
CA LEU A 820 -7.11 -8.28 -17.42
C LEU A 820 -6.24 -7.10 -17.88
N LEU A 821 -5.56 -7.26 -19.01
CA LEU A 821 -4.69 -6.22 -19.59
C LEU A 821 -5.27 -5.65 -20.86
N GLN A 822 -5.30 -4.33 -20.98
CA GLN A 822 -5.62 -3.69 -22.24
C GLN A 822 -4.63 -4.10 -23.33
N GLU A 823 -5.15 -4.44 -24.52
CA GLU A 823 -4.39 -5.06 -25.60
C GLU A 823 -3.13 -4.27 -25.99
N ASP A 824 -3.19 -2.93 -25.97
CA ASP A 824 -2.11 -2.00 -26.37
C ASP A 824 -0.84 -2.11 -25.53
N VAL A 825 -0.95 -2.56 -24.28
CA VAL A 825 0.16 -2.62 -23.31
C VAL A 825 0.47 -4.04 -22.84
N ALA A 826 -0.40 -5.01 -23.15
CA ALA A 826 -0.33 -6.36 -22.61
C ALA A 826 1.00 -7.08 -22.87
N ASP A 827 1.63 -6.89 -24.03
CA ASP A 827 2.92 -7.54 -24.34
C ASP A 827 4.06 -6.99 -23.47
N HIS A 828 4.06 -5.68 -23.21
CA HIS A 828 5.04 -5.05 -22.32
C HIS A 828 4.87 -5.52 -20.88
N TYR A 829 3.62 -5.53 -20.39
CA TYR A 829 3.27 -6.04 -19.06
C TYR A 829 3.62 -7.53 -18.90
N TYR A 830 3.23 -8.37 -19.85
CA TYR A 830 3.54 -9.80 -19.82
C TYR A 830 5.04 -10.03 -19.71
N LYS A 831 5.84 -9.32 -20.53
CA LYS A 831 7.29 -9.40 -20.47
C LYS A 831 7.83 -8.98 -19.09
N MET A 832 7.45 -7.80 -18.61
CA MET A 832 7.95 -7.29 -17.32
C MET A 832 7.55 -8.18 -16.14
N ILE A 833 6.31 -8.70 -16.11
CA ILE A 833 5.84 -9.64 -15.08
C ILE A 833 6.64 -10.95 -15.11
N THR A 834 6.82 -11.53 -16.31
CA THR A 834 7.52 -12.81 -16.47
C THR A 834 9.03 -12.71 -16.25
N GLU A 835 9.62 -11.52 -16.43
CA GLU A 835 11.01 -11.26 -16.07
C GLU A 835 11.15 -11.01 -14.56
N ALA A 836 10.29 -10.15 -13.98
CA ALA A 836 10.36 -9.76 -12.56
C ALA A 836 10.06 -10.91 -11.60
N ILE A 837 9.22 -11.88 -11.98
CA ILE A 837 8.94 -13.05 -11.15
C ILE A 837 10.20 -13.91 -10.90
N ASN A 838 11.20 -13.90 -11.82
CA ASN A 838 12.46 -14.64 -11.62
C ASN A 838 13.29 -14.10 -10.45
N GLU A 839 13.00 -12.90 -9.99
CA GLU A 839 13.70 -12.30 -8.86
C GLU A 839 13.19 -12.79 -7.51
N PHE A 840 12.09 -13.57 -7.49
CA PHE A 840 11.58 -14.18 -6.28
C PHE A 840 12.34 -15.45 -5.89
N SER A 841 12.64 -15.57 -4.61
CA SER A 841 13.26 -16.73 -4.01
C SER A 841 12.20 -17.63 -3.38
N LEU A 842 12.13 -18.87 -3.86
CA LEU A 842 11.30 -19.92 -3.29
C LEU A 842 12.12 -20.75 -2.32
N GLY A 843 11.63 -21.00 -1.12
CA GLY A 843 12.40 -21.78 -0.16
C GLY A 843 11.83 -21.87 1.24
N ASP A 844 12.71 -22.18 2.19
CA ASP A 844 12.36 -22.29 3.59
C ASP A 844 11.90 -20.92 4.13
N PRO A 845 10.66 -20.81 4.64
CA PRO A 845 10.10 -19.54 5.06
C PRO A 845 10.75 -18.96 6.33
N ARG A 846 11.63 -19.71 7.01
CA ARG A 846 12.45 -19.21 8.12
C ARG A 846 13.52 -18.22 7.68
N LEU A 847 13.94 -18.27 6.42
CA LEU A 847 14.93 -17.36 5.87
C LEU A 847 14.25 -16.04 5.52
N LEU A 848 14.80 -14.92 6.01
CA LEU A 848 14.31 -13.58 5.66
C LEU A 848 14.35 -13.33 4.14
N SER A 849 15.24 -14.02 3.42
CA SER A 849 15.38 -13.93 1.97
C SER A 849 14.34 -14.73 1.19
N THR A 850 13.47 -15.52 1.81
CA THR A 850 12.42 -16.26 1.10
C THR A 850 11.23 -15.35 0.81
N ASP A 851 10.84 -15.25 -0.48
CA ASP A 851 9.63 -14.51 -0.88
C ASP A 851 8.40 -15.44 -0.94
N ILE A 852 8.61 -16.71 -1.32
CA ILE A 852 7.53 -17.68 -1.55
C ILE A 852 7.84 -18.98 -0.80
N GLY A 853 6.96 -19.33 0.15
CA GLY A 853 7.00 -20.58 0.91
C GLY A 853 6.39 -21.79 0.17
N PRO A 854 6.25 -22.93 0.85
CA PRO A 854 5.58 -24.11 0.30
C PRO A 854 4.06 -23.92 0.20
N VAL A 855 3.40 -24.77 -0.57
CA VAL A 855 1.97 -25.02 -0.41
C VAL A 855 1.73 -25.96 0.79
N ILE A 856 0.53 -25.95 1.36
CA ILE A 856 0.27 -26.54 2.67
C ILE A 856 0.53 -28.05 2.76
N ASP A 857 0.14 -28.81 1.72
CA ASP A 857 0.22 -30.27 1.74
C ASP A 857 0.39 -30.88 0.34
N GLN A 858 0.51 -32.21 0.32
CA GLN A 858 0.70 -32.98 -0.91
C GLN A 858 -0.53 -32.94 -1.85
N GLU A 859 -1.74 -32.84 -1.30
CA GLU A 859 -2.96 -32.79 -2.11
C GLU A 859 -3.06 -31.45 -2.85
N ALA A 860 -2.81 -30.34 -2.16
CA ALA A 860 -2.72 -29.01 -2.75
C ALA A 860 -1.67 -28.98 -3.87
N LYS A 861 -0.47 -29.54 -3.61
CA LYS A 861 0.61 -29.67 -4.61
C LYS A 861 0.14 -30.42 -5.86
N GLN A 862 -0.48 -31.59 -5.68
CA GLN A 862 -0.92 -32.41 -6.81
C GLN A 862 -2.03 -31.72 -7.62
N ASN A 863 -2.98 -31.08 -6.96
CA ASN A 863 -4.06 -30.34 -7.61
C ASN A 863 -3.52 -29.18 -8.47
N LEU A 864 -2.52 -28.47 -7.98
CA LEU A 864 -1.87 -27.37 -8.70
C LEU A 864 -1.04 -27.87 -9.88
N GLU A 865 -0.26 -28.94 -9.72
CA GLU A 865 0.52 -29.52 -10.83
C GLU A 865 -0.39 -30.10 -11.93
N ASN A 866 -1.55 -30.68 -11.55
CA ASN A 866 -2.56 -31.10 -12.52
C ASN A 866 -3.12 -29.91 -13.31
N HIS A 867 -3.39 -28.78 -12.65
CA HIS A 867 -3.85 -27.57 -13.33
C HIS A 867 -2.78 -27.04 -14.29
N LYS A 868 -1.52 -26.93 -13.84
CA LYS A 868 -0.38 -26.53 -14.68
C LYS A 868 -0.24 -27.41 -15.91
N ALA A 869 -0.31 -28.73 -15.74
CA ALA A 869 -0.26 -29.69 -16.84
C ALA A 869 -1.37 -29.50 -17.89
N ASN A 870 -2.55 -29.03 -17.46
CA ASN A 870 -3.64 -28.67 -18.38
C ASN A 870 -3.40 -27.31 -19.04
N MET A 871 -2.96 -26.31 -18.28
CA MET A 871 -2.68 -24.97 -18.81
C MET A 871 -1.59 -24.97 -19.87
N ARG A 872 -0.52 -25.76 -19.70
CA ARG A 872 0.54 -25.93 -20.72
C ARG A 872 0.01 -26.36 -22.10
N LYS A 873 -1.15 -27.03 -22.17
CA LYS A 873 -1.76 -27.50 -23.42
C LYS A 873 -2.59 -26.43 -24.13
N VAL A 874 -3.10 -25.45 -23.39
CA VAL A 874 -4.11 -24.50 -23.88
C VAL A 874 -3.64 -23.04 -23.84
N ALA A 875 -2.66 -22.70 -23.01
CA ALA A 875 -2.13 -21.35 -22.90
C ALA A 875 -1.39 -20.95 -24.18
N ARG A 876 -1.57 -19.68 -24.59
CA ARG A 876 -0.88 -19.09 -25.74
C ARG A 876 0.61 -18.94 -25.49
N ALA A 877 0.97 -18.58 -24.27
CA ALA A 877 2.35 -18.49 -23.77
C ALA A 877 2.35 -18.69 -22.25
N TYR A 878 3.46 -19.17 -21.70
CA TYR A 878 3.60 -19.28 -20.25
C TYR A 878 5.06 -19.23 -19.80
N VAL A 879 5.24 -18.90 -18.52
CA VAL A 879 6.49 -19.04 -17.77
C VAL A 879 6.19 -19.77 -16.47
N GLU A 880 7.05 -20.73 -16.14
CA GLU A 880 7.04 -21.43 -14.85
C GLU A 880 8.45 -21.38 -14.28
N LEU A 881 8.58 -21.03 -13.00
CA LEU A 881 9.86 -21.03 -12.31
C LEU A 881 10.31 -22.46 -11.97
N GLU A 882 11.50 -22.56 -11.38
CA GLU A 882 11.93 -23.77 -10.69
C GLU A 882 11.41 -23.78 -9.25
N ALA A 883 11.15 -24.98 -8.72
CA ALA A 883 10.74 -25.18 -7.33
C ALA A 883 11.66 -26.18 -6.63
N PRO A 884 11.93 -26.00 -5.32
CA PRO A 884 12.63 -27.00 -4.53
C PRO A 884 11.94 -28.37 -4.58
N THR A 885 12.75 -29.43 -4.61
CA THR A 885 12.25 -30.81 -4.64
C THR A 885 11.88 -31.36 -3.26
N ASN A 886 12.52 -30.85 -2.21
CA ASN A 886 12.19 -31.18 -0.81
C ASN A 886 11.07 -30.26 -0.31
N GLY A 887 10.05 -30.83 0.32
CA GLY A 887 8.87 -30.08 0.75
C GLY A 887 7.74 -30.02 -0.28
N HIS A 888 6.63 -29.42 0.12
CA HIS A 888 5.44 -29.23 -0.70
C HIS A 888 5.54 -27.94 -1.52
N PHE A 889 6.58 -27.76 -2.33
CA PHE A 889 6.68 -26.58 -3.21
C PHE A 889 5.99 -26.81 -4.56
N VAL A 890 5.39 -25.74 -5.08
CA VAL A 890 4.85 -25.62 -6.45
C VAL A 890 5.50 -24.40 -7.09
N ALA A 891 6.07 -24.58 -8.28
CA ALA A 891 6.68 -23.47 -8.99
C ALA A 891 5.62 -22.43 -9.40
N PRO A 892 5.83 -21.13 -9.09
CA PRO A 892 5.01 -20.04 -9.59
C PRO A 892 4.89 -20.07 -11.11
N ALA A 893 3.70 -19.78 -11.59
CA ALA A 893 3.36 -19.86 -13.01
C ALA A 893 2.58 -18.64 -13.47
N VAL A 894 2.87 -18.17 -14.68
CA VAL A 894 2.12 -17.13 -15.39
C VAL A 894 1.67 -17.70 -16.73
N TYR A 895 0.36 -17.74 -16.97
CA TYR A 895 -0.23 -18.22 -18.22
C TYR A 895 -0.93 -17.08 -18.96
N LEU A 896 -0.56 -16.84 -20.22
CA LEU A 896 -1.31 -15.98 -21.14
C LEU A 896 -2.37 -16.83 -21.84
N LEU A 897 -3.63 -16.49 -21.64
CA LEU A 897 -4.79 -17.19 -22.22
C LEU A 897 -5.39 -16.40 -23.38
N ASP A 898 -6.10 -17.09 -24.26
CA ASP A 898 -6.85 -16.47 -25.36
C ASP A 898 -8.16 -15.85 -24.86
N ASN A 899 -8.83 -16.50 -23.89
CA ASN A 899 -10.07 -16.01 -23.29
C ASN A 899 -10.37 -16.70 -21.95
N LEU A 900 -11.39 -16.19 -21.26
CA LEU A 900 -11.80 -16.65 -19.92
C LEU A 900 -12.43 -18.05 -19.89
N ASN A 901 -12.84 -18.63 -21.03
CA ASN A 901 -13.42 -19.99 -21.06
C ASN A 901 -12.37 -21.07 -20.78
N GLN A 902 -11.10 -20.75 -20.89
CA GLN A 902 -10.01 -21.68 -20.55
C GLN A 902 -9.85 -21.86 -19.03
N LEU A 903 -10.48 -21.01 -18.22
CA LEU A 903 -10.46 -21.09 -16.75
C LEU A 903 -11.83 -21.47 -16.19
N GLN A 904 -11.92 -22.63 -15.54
CA GLN A 904 -13.22 -23.22 -15.15
C GLN A 904 -13.56 -23.04 -13.67
N ARG A 905 -12.56 -23.05 -12.79
CA ARG A 905 -12.73 -23.01 -11.32
C ARG A 905 -11.62 -22.19 -10.67
N GLU A 906 -11.77 -21.90 -9.38
CA GLU A 906 -10.68 -21.35 -8.59
C GLU A 906 -9.49 -22.32 -8.51
N VAL A 907 -8.28 -21.76 -8.52
CA VAL A 907 -7.02 -22.50 -8.38
C VAL A 907 -6.23 -21.86 -7.25
N PHE A 908 -6.13 -22.59 -6.14
CA PHE A 908 -5.63 -22.05 -4.87
C PHE A 908 -4.12 -22.24 -4.72
N GLY A 909 -3.33 -21.47 -5.47
CA GLY A 909 -1.87 -21.54 -5.45
C GLY A 909 -1.20 -20.45 -6.28
N PRO A 910 0.13 -20.53 -6.51
CA PRO A 910 0.93 -19.44 -7.08
C PRO A 910 0.81 -19.43 -8.61
N ILE A 911 -0.40 -19.27 -9.14
CA ILE A 911 -0.71 -19.36 -10.57
C ILE A 911 -1.52 -18.14 -11.01
N LEU A 912 -0.92 -17.32 -11.87
CA LEU A 912 -1.54 -16.15 -12.48
C LEU A 912 -2.01 -16.46 -13.91
N HIS A 913 -3.24 -16.05 -14.23
CA HIS A 913 -3.77 -16.10 -15.59
C HIS A 913 -3.92 -14.67 -16.13
N ILE A 914 -3.42 -14.43 -17.34
CA ILE A 914 -3.50 -13.14 -18.02
C ILE A 914 -4.43 -13.27 -19.22
N VAL A 915 -5.40 -12.38 -19.33
CA VAL A 915 -6.30 -12.27 -20.48
C VAL A 915 -6.24 -10.85 -21.02
N ARG A 916 -6.12 -10.72 -22.35
CA ARG A 916 -6.12 -9.42 -23.03
C ARG A 916 -7.55 -8.97 -23.27
N TYR A 917 -7.81 -7.66 -23.18
CA TYR A 917 -9.09 -7.09 -23.59
C TYR A 917 -8.89 -5.86 -24.50
N LYS A 918 -9.82 -5.68 -25.42
CA LYS A 918 -9.98 -4.42 -26.16
C LYS A 918 -10.80 -3.44 -25.35
N LYS A 919 -10.41 -2.17 -25.34
CA LYS A 919 -11.03 -1.14 -24.50
C LYS A 919 -12.57 -1.09 -24.65
N GLU A 920 -13.06 -1.14 -25.89
CA GLU A 920 -14.48 -1.15 -26.21
C GLU A 920 -15.24 -2.41 -25.76
N ASN A 921 -14.53 -3.52 -25.52
CA ASN A 921 -15.09 -4.80 -25.13
C ASN A 921 -15.01 -5.06 -23.61
N LEU A 922 -14.43 -4.15 -22.83
CA LEU A 922 -14.16 -4.37 -21.41
C LEU A 922 -15.42 -4.79 -20.63
N VAL A 923 -16.55 -4.11 -20.84
CA VAL A 923 -17.81 -4.44 -20.14
C VAL A 923 -18.26 -5.88 -20.40
N ASN A 924 -18.10 -6.38 -21.63
CA ASN A 924 -18.43 -7.77 -21.95
C ASN A 924 -17.48 -8.75 -21.25
N VAL A 925 -16.19 -8.45 -21.20
CA VAL A 925 -15.20 -9.26 -20.47
C VAL A 925 -15.50 -9.27 -18.96
N LEU A 926 -15.89 -8.14 -18.37
CA LEU A 926 -16.33 -8.08 -16.98
C LEU A 926 -17.59 -8.91 -16.74
N ASN A 927 -18.54 -8.92 -17.67
CA ASN A 927 -19.71 -9.80 -17.61
C ASN A 927 -19.33 -11.29 -17.66
N GLU A 928 -18.34 -11.66 -18.49
CA GLU A 928 -17.80 -13.03 -18.53
C GLU A 928 -17.12 -13.42 -17.21
N VAL A 929 -16.42 -12.49 -16.56
CA VAL A 929 -15.88 -12.70 -15.20
C VAL A 929 -17.02 -12.94 -14.21
N ASN A 930 -18.00 -12.05 -14.15
CA ASN A 930 -19.13 -12.13 -13.22
C ASN A 930 -19.95 -13.41 -13.42
N ALA A 931 -20.07 -13.90 -14.66
CA ALA A 931 -20.77 -15.13 -14.99
C ALA A 931 -20.14 -16.38 -14.33
N LYS A 932 -18.88 -16.31 -13.88
CA LYS A 932 -18.25 -17.38 -13.08
C LYS A 932 -18.81 -17.46 -11.66
N GLY A 933 -19.56 -16.46 -11.19
CA GLY A 933 -20.34 -16.48 -9.96
C GLY A 933 -19.60 -16.09 -8.67
N TYR A 934 -18.29 -15.90 -8.71
CA TYR A 934 -17.49 -15.39 -7.59
C TYR A 934 -17.53 -13.86 -7.54
N ALA A 935 -17.38 -13.29 -6.33
CA ALA A 935 -17.37 -11.85 -6.10
C ALA A 935 -16.67 -11.50 -4.77
N LEU A 936 -15.40 -11.90 -4.63
CA LEU A 936 -14.60 -11.62 -3.43
C LEU A 936 -13.79 -10.33 -3.58
N THR A 937 -12.61 -10.37 -4.22
CA THR A 937 -11.79 -9.18 -4.48
C THR A 937 -11.74 -8.82 -5.96
N GLY A 938 -11.79 -7.51 -6.22
CA GLY A 938 -11.61 -6.90 -7.53
C GLY A 938 -10.64 -5.72 -7.44
N GLY A 939 -9.94 -5.41 -8.54
CA GLY A 939 -9.04 -4.28 -8.57
C GLY A 939 -8.97 -3.57 -9.91
N CYS A 940 -8.57 -2.30 -9.89
CA CYS A 940 -8.35 -1.50 -11.07
C CYS A 940 -7.08 -0.66 -10.94
N HIS A 941 -6.18 -0.79 -11.91
CA HIS A 941 -5.09 0.13 -12.15
C HIS A 941 -5.42 1.04 -13.33
N SER A 942 -5.55 2.32 -13.05
CA SER A 942 -5.83 3.37 -14.03
C SER A 942 -5.45 4.74 -13.45
N ARG A 943 -5.29 5.74 -14.30
CA ARG A 943 -5.24 7.16 -13.91
C ARG A 943 -6.48 7.94 -14.33
N ILE A 944 -7.46 7.25 -14.90
CA ILE A 944 -8.70 7.79 -15.45
C ILE A 944 -9.84 7.35 -14.54
N ARG A 945 -10.42 8.29 -13.79
CA ARG A 945 -11.54 8.02 -12.88
C ARG A 945 -12.72 7.41 -13.60
N LYS A 946 -13.04 7.86 -14.81
CA LYS A 946 -14.13 7.28 -15.62
C LYS A 946 -13.92 5.78 -15.87
N GLN A 947 -12.66 5.35 -16.06
CA GLN A 947 -12.32 3.95 -16.24
C GLN A 947 -12.43 3.17 -14.92
N MET A 948 -11.95 3.76 -13.81
CA MET A 948 -12.12 3.18 -12.47
C MET A 948 -13.60 2.97 -12.14
N ASP A 949 -14.43 4.00 -12.34
CA ASP A 949 -15.87 3.97 -12.10
C ASP A 949 -16.57 2.95 -13.01
N LEU A 950 -16.12 2.81 -14.27
CA LEU A 950 -16.65 1.82 -15.21
C LEU A 950 -16.35 0.40 -14.72
N VAL A 951 -15.11 0.11 -14.32
CA VAL A 951 -14.74 -1.21 -13.80
C VAL A 951 -15.50 -1.48 -12.50
N GLU A 952 -15.51 -0.55 -11.56
CA GLU A 952 -16.20 -0.70 -10.28
C GLU A 952 -17.69 -0.97 -10.45
N LYS A 953 -18.34 -0.25 -11.37
CA LYS A 953 -19.77 -0.42 -11.64
C LYS A 953 -20.12 -1.79 -12.24
N HIS A 954 -19.23 -2.37 -13.03
CA HIS A 954 -19.53 -3.59 -13.80
C HIS A 954 -18.83 -4.85 -13.28
N LEU A 955 -17.83 -4.74 -12.40
CA LEU A 955 -17.18 -5.88 -11.77
C LEU A 955 -17.86 -6.20 -10.44
N HIS A 956 -18.44 -7.39 -10.32
CA HIS A 956 -19.05 -7.83 -9.07
C HIS A 956 -17.97 -8.28 -8.08
N CYS A 957 -17.81 -7.57 -6.97
CA CYS A 957 -16.91 -7.93 -5.88
C CYS A 957 -17.36 -7.30 -4.56
N GLY A 958 -17.00 -7.92 -3.44
CA GLY A 958 -17.22 -7.34 -2.11
C GLY A 958 -16.13 -6.35 -1.68
N ASN A 959 -14.91 -6.51 -2.16
CA ASN A 959 -13.77 -5.66 -1.85
C ASN A 959 -13.10 -5.18 -3.14
N PHE A 960 -13.09 -3.85 -3.37
CA PHE A 960 -12.55 -3.22 -4.57
C PHE A 960 -11.33 -2.35 -4.24
N TYR A 961 -10.23 -2.58 -4.95
CA TYR A 961 -8.95 -1.89 -4.71
C TYR A 961 -8.51 -1.09 -5.94
N ILE A 962 -8.08 0.15 -5.73
CA ILE A 962 -7.70 1.06 -6.82
C ILE A 962 -6.24 1.47 -6.66
N ASN A 963 -5.43 1.21 -7.70
CA ASN A 963 -4.01 1.52 -7.79
C ASN A 963 -3.16 0.98 -6.63
N ARG A 964 -3.45 -0.26 -6.23
CA ARG A 964 -2.73 -1.03 -5.20
C ARG A 964 -3.02 -2.52 -5.39
N ASN A 965 -2.28 -3.37 -4.68
CA ASN A 965 -2.58 -4.78 -4.53
C ASN A 965 -4.02 -5.06 -4.01
N ILE A 966 -4.52 -6.27 -4.24
CA ILE A 966 -5.89 -6.69 -3.88
C ILE A 966 -5.94 -7.66 -2.67
N VAL A 967 -4.84 -7.72 -1.91
CA VAL A 967 -4.66 -8.63 -0.77
C VAL A 967 -4.39 -7.83 0.52
N GLY A 968 -4.49 -8.50 1.68
CA GLY A 968 -4.16 -7.88 2.97
C GLY A 968 -5.20 -6.85 3.44
N ALA A 969 -6.49 -7.20 3.38
CA ALA A 969 -7.54 -6.38 3.94
C ALA A 969 -7.33 -6.18 5.46
N VAL A 970 -7.48 -4.95 5.94
CA VAL A 970 -7.27 -4.58 7.34
C VAL A 970 -8.61 -4.49 8.07
N VAL A 971 -8.70 -5.17 9.22
CA VAL A 971 -9.91 -5.22 10.05
C VAL A 971 -10.39 -3.81 10.43
N GLY A 972 -11.67 -3.52 10.19
CA GLY A 972 -12.28 -2.22 10.46
C GLY A 972 -11.91 -1.10 9.48
N VAL A 973 -11.02 -1.36 8.50
CA VAL A 973 -10.62 -0.39 7.45
C VAL A 973 -11.09 -0.85 6.08
N GLN A 974 -10.86 -2.11 5.74
CA GLN A 974 -11.48 -2.77 4.59
C GLN A 974 -12.23 -4.02 5.06
N PRO A 975 -13.41 -3.89 5.71
CA PRO A 975 -14.22 -5.04 6.07
C PRO A 975 -14.29 -6.05 4.92
N PHE A 976 -14.00 -7.31 5.23
CA PHE A 976 -13.63 -8.31 4.24
C PHE A 976 -14.71 -9.38 4.09
N GLY A 977 -15.06 -9.68 2.85
CA GLY A 977 -16.05 -10.70 2.53
C GLY A 977 -16.70 -10.45 1.18
N GLY A 978 -17.16 -11.51 0.54
CA GLY A 978 -17.73 -11.47 -0.80
C GLY A 978 -19.24 -11.73 -0.82
N HIS A 979 -19.77 -11.87 -2.03
CA HIS A 979 -21.12 -12.36 -2.27
C HIS A 979 -21.12 -13.43 -3.38
N GLY A 980 -22.28 -14.01 -3.67
CA GLY A 980 -22.41 -15.09 -4.66
C GLY A 980 -21.73 -16.38 -4.19
N LEU A 981 -20.86 -16.94 -5.02
CA LEU A 981 -20.08 -18.12 -4.66
C LEU A 981 -18.97 -17.83 -3.65
N SER A 982 -18.66 -16.56 -3.38
CA SER A 982 -17.55 -16.14 -2.52
C SER A 982 -17.92 -16.00 -1.06
N GLY A 983 -19.19 -15.89 -0.73
CA GLY A 983 -19.61 -15.92 0.66
C GLY A 983 -21.03 -15.43 0.87
N THR A 984 -21.49 -15.59 2.10
CA THR A 984 -22.80 -15.10 2.52
C THR A 984 -22.73 -13.69 3.07
N GLY A 985 -21.60 -13.25 3.61
CA GLY A 985 -21.54 -12.16 4.56
C GLY A 985 -22.33 -12.46 5.86
N PRO A 986 -22.40 -11.50 6.80
CA PRO A 986 -21.80 -10.17 6.73
C PRO A 986 -20.27 -10.20 6.74
N LYS A 987 -19.64 -9.08 6.37
CA LYS A 987 -18.18 -8.99 6.27
C LYS A 987 -17.49 -9.18 7.62
N ALA A 988 -16.44 -9.99 7.65
CA ALA A 988 -15.53 -10.06 8.78
C ALA A 988 -14.87 -8.68 9.00
N GLY A 989 -14.72 -8.27 10.26
CA GLY A 989 -14.20 -6.95 10.60
C GLY A 989 -15.12 -5.79 10.23
N GLY A 990 -16.42 -6.05 10.01
CA GLY A 990 -17.47 -5.05 9.76
C GLY A 990 -18.54 -5.00 10.86
N GLU A 991 -19.38 -3.96 10.83
CA GLU A 991 -20.35 -3.63 11.90
C GLU A 991 -21.53 -4.64 12.00
N PHE A 992 -21.85 -5.34 10.92
CA PHE A 992 -22.95 -6.32 10.90
C PHE A 992 -22.57 -7.70 11.41
N TYR A 993 -21.27 -7.98 11.59
CA TYR A 993 -20.79 -9.33 11.88
C TYR A 993 -21.30 -9.86 13.24
N LEU A 994 -21.17 -9.07 14.31
CA LEU A 994 -21.63 -9.46 15.66
C LEU A 994 -23.15 -9.63 15.70
N GLN A 995 -23.89 -8.77 15.00
CA GLN A 995 -25.35 -8.77 15.00
C GLN A 995 -25.94 -10.03 14.35
N ARG A 996 -25.21 -10.64 13.42
CA ARG A 996 -25.58 -11.95 12.85
C ARG A 996 -25.42 -13.09 13.86
N LEU A 997 -24.56 -12.92 14.85
CA LEU A 997 -24.27 -13.90 15.90
C LEU A 997 -25.10 -13.69 17.17
N THR A 998 -26.02 -12.73 17.17
CA THR A 998 -27.04 -12.48 18.19
C THR A 998 -28.44 -12.67 17.64
N LYS A 999 -29.44 -12.82 18.52
CA LYS A 999 -30.88 -12.78 18.20
C LYS A 999 -31.33 -11.32 18.07
N THR A 1000 -30.75 -10.62 17.09
CA THR A 1000 -31.06 -9.22 16.80
C THR A 1000 -32.30 -9.12 15.92
N ASP A 1001 -33.32 -8.42 16.41
CA ASP A 1001 -34.59 -8.20 15.70
C ASP A 1001 -34.48 -7.18 14.57
N ARG A 1002 -33.68 -6.13 14.79
CA ARG A 1002 -33.37 -5.07 13.82
C ARG A 1002 -31.90 -4.72 13.90
N TYR A 1003 -31.23 -4.78 12.76
CA TYR A 1003 -29.83 -4.43 12.65
C TYR A 1003 -29.68 -2.92 12.88
N TYR A 1004 -28.54 -2.58 13.43
CA TYR A 1004 -28.08 -1.23 13.64
C TYR A 1004 -26.88 -0.98 12.73
N SER A 1005 -26.83 0.20 12.11
CA SER A 1005 -25.63 0.71 11.45
C SER A 1005 -25.31 2.09 12.01
N GLN A 1006 -24.02 2.34 12.26
CA GLN A 1006 -23.56 3.67 12.68
C GLN A 1006 -23.60 4.69 11.54
N PHE A 1007 -23.78 4.23 10.30
CA PHE A 1007 -23.72 5.07 9.10
C PHE A 1007 -25.08 5.43 8.52
N GLY A 1008 -26.17 4.89 9.07
CA GLY A 1008 -27.52 5.23 8.63
C GLY A 1008 -28.58 4.23 9.06
N ASP A 1009 -29.83 4.60 8.79
CA ASP A 1009 -31.02 3.79 8.99
C ASP A 1009 -31.53 3.20 7.67
N GLU A 1010 -32.71 2.56 7.69
CA GLU A 1010 -33.35 2.00 6.49
C GLU A 1010 -33.63 3.05 5.38
N ASN A 1011 -33.58 4.35 5.69
CA ASN A 1011 -33.83 5.42 4.74
C ASN A 1011 -32.56 6.02 4.13
N SER A 1012 -31.46 5.98 4.87
CA SER A 1012 -30.22 6.67 4.52
C SER A 1012 -29.07 5.73 4.15
N LEU A 1013 -29.04 4.50 4.67
CA LEU A 1013 -27.90 3.60 4.56
C LEU A 1013 -27.51 3.26 3.11
N GLY A 1014 -28.49 3.00 2.24
CA GLY A 1014 -28.24 2.68 0.82
C GLY A 1014 -27.57 3.80 0.03
N ASN A 1015 -27.59 5.04 0.54
CA ASN A 1015 -26.91 6.19 -0.05
C ASN A 1015 -25.66 6.61 0.75
N ALA A 1016 -25.38 5.95 1.88
CA ALA A 1016 -24.23 6.25 2.71
C ALA A 1016 -22.94 5.84 2.00
N GLN A 1017 -21.91 6.68 2.14
CA GLN A 1017 -20.55 6.43 1.64
C GLN A 1017 -19.54 6.78 2.73
N PRO A 1018 -19.61 6.10 3.90
CA PRO A 1018 -18.73 6.42 5.02
C PRO A 1018 -17.26 6.23 4.63
N ILE A 1019 -16.41 7.13 5.14
CA ILE A 1019 -14.96 7.04 5.04
C ILE A 1019 -14.47 6.52 6.39
N LEU A 1020 -13.66 5.47 6.36
CA LEU A 1020 -13.13 4.81 7.55
C LEU A 1020 -11.76 5.41 7.93
N ASP A 1021 -11.46 5.43 9.23
CA ASP A 1021 -10.12 5.78 9.75
C ASP A 1021 -9.08 4.87 9.08
N SER A 1022 -8.00 5.46 8.58
CA SER A 1022 -7.04 4.76 7.72
C SER A 1022 -5.67 5.43 7.78
N ILE A 1023 -4.67 4.70 7.29
CA ILE A 1023 -3.33 5.24 7.03
C ILE A 1023 -3.40 6.41 6.05
N THR A 1024 -2.41 7.28 6.17
CA THR A 1024 -2.18 8.40 5.27
C THR A 1024 -1.88 7.91 3.86
N GLY A 1025 -2.44 8.61 2.86
CA GLY A 1025 -2.25 8.24 1.45
C GLY A 1025 -3.15 7.11 0.96
N GLU A 1026 -4.16 6.75 1.75
CA GLU A 1026 -5.24 5.87 1.36
C GLU A 1026 -6.60 6.42 1.78
N ARG A 1027 -7.59 6.23 0.91
CA ARG A 1027 -8.98 6.50 1.22
C ARG A 1027 -9.75 5.19 1.20
N ASN A 1028 -10.26 4.81 2.38
CA ASN A 1028 -11.05 3.62 2.56
C ASN A 1028 -12.50 3.99 2.85
N SER A 1029 -13.43 3.41 2.10
CA SER A 1029 -14.86 3.67 2.24
C SER A 1029 -15.69 2.41 2.18
N LEU A 1030 -16.89 2.48 2.74
CA LEU A 1030 -17.92 1.46 2.57
C LEU A 1030 -19.08 2.00 1.75
N ALA A 1031 -19.85 1.08 1.18
CA ALA A 1031 -21.17 1.31 0.62
C ALA A 1031 -22.07 0.11 0.95
N TYR A 1032 -23.38 0.32 0.94
CA TYR A 1032 -24.38 -0.70 1.20
C TYR A 1032 -25.26 -0.81 -0.04
N LEU A 1033 -24.95 -1.80 -0.89
CA LEU A 1033 -25.55 -1.91 -2.22
C LEU A 1033 -26.83 -2.74 -2.15
N PRO A 1034 -27.96 -2.24 -2.67
CA PRO A 1034 -29.18 -3.02 -2.71
C PRO A 1034 -29.00 -4.22 -3.65
N SER A 1035 -29.42 -5.38 -3.18
CA SER A 1035 -29.26 -6.67 -3.88
C SER A 1035 -30.57 -7.13 -4.53
N GLU A 1036 -30.54 -8.26 -5.22
CA GLU A 1036 -31.76 -8.97 -5.62
C GLU A 1036 -32.26 -9.85 -4.46
N VAL A 1037 -33.53 -9.67 -4.08
CA VAL A 1037 -34.16 -10.36 -2.95
C VAL A 1037 -35.35 -11.20 -3.43
N ALA A 1038 -35.35 -12.49 -3.12
CA ALA A 1038 -36.49 -13.35 -3.40
C ALA A 1038 -37.62 -13.11 -2.38
N ILE A 1039 -38.87 -12.97 -2.84
CA ILE A 1039 -40.04 -12.98 -1.95
C ILE A 1039 -40.65 -14.37 -1.97
N LEU A 1040 -40.69 -15.01 -0.80
CA LEU A 1040 -41.12 -16.39 -0.60
C LEU A 1040 -42.41 -16.44 0.23
N ASN A 1041 -43.36 -17.27 -0.19
CA ASN A 1041 -44.68 -17.44 0.43
C ASN A 1041 -45.48 -16.12 0.57
N GLY A 1042 -46.67 -16.19 1.19
CA GLY A 1042 -47.52 -15.03 1.46
C GLY A 1042 -48.63 -14.81 0.43
N ASP A 1043 -49.65 -14.04 0.83
CA ASP A 1043 -50.72 -13.61 -0.07
C ASP A 1043 -50.28 -12.41 -0.93
N LEU A 1044 -51.12 -12.04 -1.91
CA LEU A 1044 -50.80 -10.93 -2.82
C LEU A 1044 -50.60 -9.61 -2.07
N ALA A 1045 -51.41 -9.30 -1.06
CA ALA A 1045 -51.37 -8.02 -0.36
C ALA A 1045 -50.09 -7.87 0.47
N ALA A 1046 -49.72 -8.91 1.23
CA ALA A 1046 -48.47 -8.95 1.99
C ALA A 1046 -47.25 -8.85 1.05
N SER A 1047 -47.31 -9.58 -0.07
CA SER A 1047 -46.26 -9.57 -1.07
C SER A 1047 -46.10 -8.22 -1.75
N GLU A 1048 -47.19 -7.55 -2.13
CA GLU A 1048 -47.15 -6.21 -2.70
C GLU A 1048 -46.58 -5.19 -1.73
N LYS A 1049 -46.92 -5.29 -0.43
CA LYS A 1049 -46.37 -4.44 0.62
C LYS A 1049 -44.86 -4.62 0.77
N ALA A 1050 -44.38 -5.87 0.87
CA ALA A 1050 -42.96 -6.17 0.95
C ALA A 1050 -42.22 -5.69 -0.31
N ALA A 1051 -42.80 -5.94 -1.49
CA ALA A 1051 -42.24 -5.50 -2.75
C ALA A 1051 -42.15 -3.98 -2.87
N ASN A 1052 -43.19 -3.26 -2.44
CA ASN A 1052 -43.18 -1.79 -2.39
C ASN A 1052 -42.06 -1.27 -1.48
N LYS A 1053 -41.88 -1.86 -0.30
CA LYS A 1053 -40.83 -1.45 0.66
C LYS A 1053 -39.43 -1.65 0.06
N LEU A 1054 -39.17 -2.82 -0.53
CA LEU A 1054 -37.86 -3.15 -1.12
C LEU A 1054 -37.55 -2.32 -2.37
N LEU A 1055 -38.49 -2.23 -3.33
CA LEU A 1055 -38.29 -1.46 -4.57
C LEU A 1055 -38.07 0.03 -4.29
N ALA A 1056 -38.74 0.59 -3.27
CA ALA A 1056 -38.54 1.98 -2.86
C ALA A 1056 -37.12 2.27 -2.35
N LYS A 1057 -36.34 1.23 -2.02
CA LYS A 1057 -34.95 1.32 -1.56
C LYS A 1057 -33.94 0.81 -2.61
N GLY A 1058 -34.39 0.57 -3.84
CA GLY A 1058 -33.52 0.17 -4.95
C GLY A 1058 -33.21 -1.33 -5.03
N PHE A 1059 -33.77 -2.16 -4.15
CA PHE A 1059 -33.67 -3.61 -4.28
C PHE A 1059 -34.45 -4.08 -5.50
N THR A 1060 -33.97 -5.16 -6.12
CA THR A 1060 -34.74 -5.89 -7.15
C THR A 1060 -35.36 -7.12 -6.54
N ILE A 1061 -36.45 -7.60 -7.13
CA ILE A 1061 -37.25 -8.68 -6.56
C ILE A 1061 -37.25 -9.87 -7.49
N LEU A 1062 -37.04 -11.05 -6.90
CA LEU A 1062 -37.24 -12.33 -7.57
C LEU A 1062 -38.48 -13.03 -7.01
N VAL A 1063 -39.35 -13.53 -7.88
CA VAL A 1063 -40.45 -14.43 -7.51
C VAL A 1063 -40.56 -15.60 -8.49
N GLU A 1064 -41.06 -16.73 -8.00
CA GLU A 1064 -41.39 -17.87 -8.85
C GLU A 1064 -42.66 -17.62 -9.67
N PRO A 1065 -42.86 -18.29 -10.83
CA PRO A 1065 -44.06 -18.13 -11.65
C PRO A 1065 -45.39 -18.43 -10.92
N SER A 1066 -45.34 -19.30 -9.90
CA SER A 1066 -46.50 -19.66 -9.06
C SER A 1066 -46.83 -18.60 -8.01
N HIS A 1067 -45.92 -17.67 -7.72
CA HIS A 1067 -46.08 -16.67 -6.67
C HIS A 1067 -47.14 -15.63 -7.06
N PRO A 1068 -47.99 -15.13 -6.13
CA PRO A 1068 -49.05 -14.16 -6.46
C PRO A 1068 -48.55 -12.90 -7.19
N LEU A 1069 -47.36 -12.41 -6.83
CA LEU A 1069 -46.73 -11.24 -7.47
C LEU A 1069 -46.33 -11.44 -8.94
N ALA A 1070 -46.20 -12.69 -9.42
CA ALA A 1070 -45.73 -12.95 -10.79
C ALA A 1070 -46.65 -12.33 -11.85
N LYS A 1071 -47.94 -12.12 -11.51
CA LYS A 1071 -48.94 -11.52 -12.41
C LYS A 1071 -49.03 -9.99 -12.31
N SER A 1072 -48.26 -9.36 -11.42
CA SER A 1072 -48.37 -7.92 -11.15
C SER A 1072 -47.81 -7.03 -12.26
N GLY A 1073 -46.93 -7.56 -13.13
CA GLY A 1073 -46.28 -6.78 -14.20
C GLY A 1073 -45.43 -5.61 -13.71
N LYS A 1074 -45.05 -5.62 -12.42
CA LYS A 1074 -44.39 -4.49 -11.75
C LYS A 1074 -42.92 -4.38 -12.16
N ALA A 1075 -42.47 -3.17 -12.47
CA ALA A 1075 -41.06 -2.90 -12.75
C ALA A 1075 -40.18 -3.28 -11.54
N GLY A 1076 -39.04 -3.93 -11.81
CA GLY A 1076 -38.12 -4.43 -10.78
C GLY A 1076 -38.50 -5.79 -10.18
N VAL A 1077 -39.57 -6.43 -10.64
CA VAL A 1077 -39.91 -7.82 -10.30
C VAL A 1077 -39.54 -8.75 -11.46
N ARG A 1078 -38.53 -9.60 -11.25
CA ARG A 1078 -38.14 -10.70 -12.14
C ARG A 1078 -38.93 -11.95 -11.76
N VAL A 1079 -39.55 -12.58 -12.75
CA VAL A 1079 -40.23 -13.87 -12.61
C VAL A 1079 -39.37 -14.96 -13.22
N ASP A 1080 -38.87 -15.88 -12.40
CA ASP A 1080 -37.98 -16.94 -12.87
C ASP A 1080 -38.16 -18.22 -12.05
N THR A 1081 -37.90 -19.36 -12.69
CA THR A 1081 -37.83 -20.67 -12.04
C THR A 1081 -36.46 -20.94 -11.43
N LYS A 1082 -35.43 -20.17 -11.81
CA LYS A 1082 -34.07 -20.28 -11.29
C LYS A 1082 -33.73 -19.10 -10.39
N LEU A 1083 -33.10 -19.41 -9.25
CA LEU A 1083 -32.60 -18.39 -8.32
C LEU A 1083 -31.45 -17.57 -8.93
N GLY A 1084 -30.63 -18.19 -9.79
CA GLY A 1084 -29.50 -17.51 -10.44
C GLY A 1084 -28.49 -17.01 -9.41
N HIS A 1085 -28.18 -15.71 -9.45
CA HIS A 1085 -27.28 -15.06 -8.49
C HIS A 1085 -27.97 -14.51 -7.24
N CYS A 1086 -29.30 -14.65 -7.12
CA CYS A 1086 -30.03 -14.24 -5.92
C CYS A 1086 -29.62 -15.13 -4.74
N GLN A 1087 -29.05 -14.52 -3.70
CA GLN A 1087 -28.54 -15.21 -2.51
C GLN A 1087 -29.36 -14.90 -1.24
N LYS A 1088 -30.35 -14.00 -1.33
CA LYS A 1088 -31.15 -13.53 -0.20
C LYS A 1088 -32.62 -13.66 -0.51
N GLY A 1089 -33.39 -14.16 0.45
CA GLY A 1089 -34.84 -14.24 0.38
C GLY A 1089 -35.48 -13.77 1.67
N ILE A 1090 -36.67 -13.20 1.55
CA ILE A 1090 -37.55 -12.90 2.67
C ILE A 1090 -38.74 -13.85 2.63
N TYR A 1091 -39.19 -14.34 3.78
CA TYR A 1091 -40.39 -15.17 3.84
C TYR A 1091 -41.53 -14.47 4.60
N LEU A 1092 -42.71 -14.47 3.98
CA LEU A 1092 -43.91 -13.84 4.52
C LEU A 1092 -44.79 -14.79 5.35
N ALA A 1093 -44.47 -16.09 5.29
CA ALA A 1093 -45.01 -17.15 6.12
C ALA A 1093 -43.94 -18.23 6.27
N GLU A 1094 -43.99 -18.99 7.37
CA GLU A 1094 -42.99 -20.01 7.73
C GLU A 1094 -42.64 -20.94 6.55
N LEU A 1095 -41.35 -21.21 6.36
CA LEU A 1095 -40.85 -22.09 5.32
C LEU A 1095 -40.81 -23.53 5.83
N SER A 1096 -41.44 -24.45 5.10
CA SER A 1096 -41.31 -25.88 5.40
C SER A 1096 -39.86 -26.35 5.22
N LYS A 1097 -39.48 -27.45 5.88
CA LYS A 1097 -38.14 -28.06 5.71
C LYS A 1097 -37.86 -28.42 4.25
N GLU A 1098 -38.85 -28.96 3.55
CA GLU A 1098 -38.76 -29.31 2.14
C GLU A 1098 -38.48 -28.07 1.29
N ARG A 1099 -39.08 -26.92 1.63
CA ARG A 1099 -38.85 -25.68 0.92
C ARG A 1099 -37.46 -25.11 1.18
N ARG A 1100 -36.99 -25.11 2.43
CA ARG A 1100 -35.61 -24.70 2.78
C ARG A 1100 -34.57 -25.58 2.07
N GLN A 1101 -34.80 -26.90 2.05
CA GLN A 1101 -33.94 -27.85 1.36
C GLN A 1101 -33.93 -27.59 -0.16
N TRP A 1102 -35.10 -27.36 -0.76
CA TRP A 1102 -35.18 -27.03 -2.18
C TRP A 1102 -34.38 -25.77 -2.53
N LEU A 1103 -34.43 -24.72 -1.72
CA LEU A 1103 -33.64 -23.50 -1.92
C LEU A 1103 -32.13 -23.79 -1.89
N ALA A 1104 -31.66 -24.55 -0.88
CA ALA A 1104 -30.26 -24.94 -0.76
C ALA A 1104 -29.76 -25.79 -1.95
N GLU A 1105 -30.62 -26.65 -2.51
CA GLU A 1105 -30.28 -27.53 -3.63
C GLU A 1105 -30.33 -26.85 -5.00
N ASN A 1106 -31.15 -25.81 -5.15
CA ASN A 1106 -31.40 -25.15 -6.44
C ASN A 1106 -30.72 -23.77 -6.57
N SER A 1107 -30.12 -23.26 -5.48
CA SER A 1107 -29.29 -22.06 -5.52
C SER A 1107 -27.82 -22.42 -5.79
N SER A 1108 -27.17 -21.70 -6.71
CA SER A 1108 -25.71 -21.83 -6.92
C SER A 1108 -24.92 -21.19 -5.78
N ALA A 1109 -25.34 -20.02 -5.31
CA ALA A 1109 -24.80 -19.36 -4.11
C ALA A 1109 -25.44 -19.92 -2.84
N ILE A 1110 -24.83 -19.70 -1.67
CA ILE A 1110 -25.44 -20.09 -0.39
C ILE A 1110 -26.61 -19.14 -0.12
N PHE A 1111 -27.82 -19.68 0.00
CA PHE A 1111 -29.06 -18.92 0.04
C PHE A 1111 -29.49 -18.63 1.49
N LYS A 1112 -29.73 -17.36 1.79
CA LYS A 1112 -30.15 -16.90 3.12
C LYS A 1112 -31.62 -16.49 3.13
N CYS A 1113 -32.37 -17.00 4.09
CA CYS A 1113 -33.75 -16.58 4.35
C CYS A 1113 -33.82 -15.67 5.58
N TYR A 1114 -34.66 -14.64 5.51
CA TYR A 1114 -34.91 -13.68 6.58
C TYR A 1114 -36.40 -13.62 6.90
N ASP A 1115 -36.74 -13.66 8.18
CA ASP A 1115 -38.14 -13.52 8.62
C ASP A 1115 -38.67 -12.12 8.29
N TRP A 1116 -39.79 -12.08 7.58
CA TRP A 1116 -40.46 -10.83 7.23
C TRP A 1116 -41.82 -10.66 7.90
N GLN A 1117 -42.20 -11.59 8.77
CA GLN A 1117 -43.47 -11.55 9.49
C GLN A 1117 -43.43 -10.53 10.63
N THR A 1118 -42.26 -10.37 11.27
CA THR A 1118 -42.11 -9.62 12.52
C THR A 1118 -41.52 -8.22 12.29
N THR A 1119 -40.25 -8.12 11.91
CA THR A 1119 -39.49 -6.86 12.02
C THR A 1119 -39.32 -6.12 10.70
N GLN A 1120 -39.43 -6.83 9.57
CA GLN A 1120 -39.32 -6.32 8.19
C GLN A 1120 -38.06 -5.48 7.95
N ASP A 1121 -36.92 -5.94 8.50
CA ASP A 1121 -35.66 -5.23 8.47
C ASP A 1121 -34.91 -5.41 7.15
N ILE A 1122 -34.59 -4.29 6.49
CA ILE A 1122 -33.90 -4.28 5.19
C ILE A 1122 -32.38 -4.25 5.34
N LEU A 1123 -31.83 -3.85 6.50
CA LEU A 1123 -30.39 -3.65 6.67
C LEU A 1123 -29.55 -4.90 6.32
N PRO A 1124 -29.89 -6.11 6.81
CA PRO A 1124 -29.13 -7.31 6.46
C PRO A 1124 -29.29 -7.75 4.99
N LEU A 1125 -30.19 -7.10 4.23
CA LEU A 1125 -30.40 -7.38 2.82
C LEU A 1125 -29.41 -6.63 1.91
N TYR A 1126 -28.76 -5.57 2.39
CA TYR A 1126 -27.69 -4.90 1.63
C TYR A 1126 -26.46 -5.79 1.48
N ASP A 1127 -25.80 -5.71 0.33
CA ASP A 1127 -24.44 -6.22 0.17
C ASP A 1127 -23.47 -5.12 0.61
N GLU A 1128 -22.65 -5.41 1.62
CA GLU A 1128 -21.59 -4.50 2.04
C GLU A 1128 -20.51 -4.47 0.96
N PHE A 1129 -20.05 -3.29 0.57
CA PHE A 1129 -19.04 -3.08 -0.46
C PHE A 1129 -17.92 -2.21 0.09
N SER A 1130 -16.70 -2.74 0.15
CA SER A 1130 -15.52 -2.02 0.64
C SER A 1130 -14.70 -1.52 -0.54
N ARG A 1131 -14.30 -0.25 -0.49
CA ARG A 1131 -13.43 0.38 -1.49
C ARG A 1131 -12.15 0.89 -0.83
N SER A 1132 -11.00 0.56 -1.40
CA SER A 1132 -9.70 1.06 -0.98
C SER A 1132 -8.97 1.75 -2.13
N TYR A 1133 -8.73 3.05 -2.00
CA TYR A 1133 -8.05 3.85 -3.02
C TYR A 1133 -6.71 4.36 -2.53
N ASN A 1134 -5.63 3.94 -3.21
CA ASN A 1134 -4.30 4.53 -3.03
C ASN A 1134 -4.24 5.93 -3.65
N THR A 1135 -4.43 6.96 -2.82
CA THR A 1135 -4.40 8.36 -3.28
C THR A 1135 -3.00 8.86 -3.60
N THR A 1136 -1.96 8.10 -3.22
CA THR A 1136 -0.54 8.41 -3.48
C THR A 1136 0.02 7.78 -4.75
N ALA A 1137 -0.79 7.04 -5.53
CA ALA A 1137 -0.33 6.34 -6.73
C ALA A 1137 0.33 7.24 -7.79
N ALA A 1138 0.02 8.55 -7.77
CA ALA A 1138 0.65 9.54 -8.65
C ALA A 1138 2.12 9.86 -8.28
N GLY A 1139 2.61 9.43 -7.11
CA GLY A 1139 3.98 9.70 -6.65
C GLY A 1139 4.10 10.64 -5.45
N GLY A 1140 2.98 10.93 -4.77
CA GLY A 1140 2.97 11.52 -3.43
C GLY A 1140 1.61 12.03 -2.96
N ASN A 1141 1.57 12.69 -1.80
CA ASN A 1141 0.34 12.95 -1.05
C ASN A 1141 -0.06 14.43 -0.95
N THR A 1142 -1.15 14.82 -1.63
CA THR A 1142 -1.65 16.20 -1.62
C THR A 1142 -2.21 16.67 -0.28
N SER A 1143 -2.83 15.80 0.53
CA SER A 1143 -3.39 16.20 1.84
C SER A 1143 -2.31 16.52 2.86
N LEU A 1144 -1.15 15.89 2.73
CA LEU A 1144 0.03 16.18 3.55
C LEU A 1144 0.77 17.45 3.12
N MET A 1145 0.65 17.86 1.85
CA MET A 1145 1.26 19.11 1.38
C MET A 1145 0.61 20.37 1.96
N SER A 1146 -0.63 20.25 2.44
CA SER A 1146 -1.39 21.34 3.05
C SER A 1146 -1.45 21.27 4.58
N SER A 1147 -0.92 20.21 5.20
CA SER A 1147 -0.95 20.02 6.66
C SER A 1147 0.18 20.79 7.36
N GLU A 1148 0.03 22.10 7.50
CA GLU A 1148 0.74 22.87 8.53
C GLU A 1148 -0.25 23.28 9.61
N GLU A 1149 0.04 22.94 10.87
CA GLU A 1149 -0.65 23.56 12.00
C GLU A 1149 -0.32 25.06 12.02
N HIS A 1150 -1.35 25.91 11.97
CA HIS A 1150 -1.20 27.37 12.05
C HIS A 1150 -0.76 27.85 13.43
#